data_AF-A0A9D1ECJ9-F1
#
_entry.id   AF-A0A9D1ECJ9-F1
#
_cell.length_a   1.000
_cell.length_b   1.000
_cell.length_c   1.000
_cell.angle_alpha   90.00
_cell.angle_beta   90.00
_cell.angle_gamma   90.00
#
_symmetry.space_group_name_H-M   'P 1'
#
loop_
_entity.id
_entity.type
_entity.pdbx_description
1 polymer ?
#
loop_
_entity_poly.entity_id
_entity_poly.type
_entity_poly.pdbx_seq_one_letter_code
_entity_poly.pdbx_strand_id
1 'polypeptide(L)'
;MRWLHISDIHFNVPGYDSKKLKSKLKLCLNELNESIDFMLITGDCFYQYRGGERDQTATVKFVKELAKNCGCKNNRIYMCQGNHDVNRNDIKRNEIIKDIRDGLKDFSSNYDTLCELGNEKFLYLHKRINTYDYEAYKVYAPKSEIFRIISINTGLLSMDDNDTGKLKVCNEMLTEIGDKILNDDRINILIMHHGTEFLEIEDAKKFEHWMEDNHIDIVHCGHTHRAAIETYNDIFRDIKQFTAGALMLDSYAIPSFYIGEYDDRVSQVTLKLYTYSKKTEEWIVDNQHLRKFKNGIYQYTLSRKKVEDEVAENSVLRCKTTVDTFNRKYAQKFSSKKIYSNKYEGLEDFDAWKIIHSLVEVGVHYALALEMTKQIIDEITNEDFECDGNILSCKELRNIVYSEITNGKSSSSESEFDVSCWASRYARRYNRNEEMVVLKDYGQKDKLNCSYIKNVLLKEVVDSVTGNSIFYEKIFHNERTRMSESILDFFKNMGIFEIKSTALKELVIEYITQKPHPWLVNGNRKALLTYHCNQCEKHIAQLEGTHIHKSIILQTEAAYHICAMFLVQYDDYIGCTETSPINILQRAVNCFNNTKKFSITLPMQRFQVVQLKKDLTEQKIDFDEFKKDINIIHKNIVCAKRVTLEETKNALLNLWGIIRKLEQKTVEENVIEKDPIKRIMKIFSNAKGFLVKSPLRDLHNCFWVEPNWEEYERQQQHLQEEQFLVCVLTKKVLFEQLNSIFAYLYCHKKRPSITEIVFVLDNFETFSGETRKKVREKFKGKYIKCIFLQEENFSYISDDNGWRTIFYEIICISRIS
;
A
#
# COMPACT_ATOMS: atom_id res chain seq x y z
N MET A 1 -14.03 32.52 27.27
CA MET A 1 -13.50 31.30 27.94
C MET A 1 -12.24 30.87 27.23
N ARG A 2 -11.19 30.43 27.93
CA ARG A 2 -9.91 29.99 27.35
C ARG A 2 -9.43 28.68 27.94
N TRP A 3 -8.81 27.84 27.12
CA TRP A 3 -8.26 26.56 27.57
C TRP A 3 -6.90 26.27 26.95
N LEU A 4 -6.08 25.51 27.67
CA LEU A 4 -4.83 24.93 27.16
C LEU A 4 -5.10 23.49 26.72
N HIS A 5 -4.67 23.10 25.53
CA HIS A 5 -4.67 21.70 25.09
C HIS A 5 -3.24 21.22 24.82
N ILE A 6 -2.81 20.23 25.60
CA ILE A 6 -1.54 19.51 25.45
C ILE A 6 -1.80 18.01 25.33
N SER A 7 -0.86 17.28 24.73
CA SER A 7 -0.91 15.83 24.61
C SER A 7 0.47 15.22 24.68
N ASP A 8 0.53 13.89 24.82
CA ASP A 8 1.74 13.08 24.58
C ASP A 8 2.93 13.65 25.37
N ILE A 9 2.72 13.79 26.68
CA ILE A 9 3.68 14.40 27.61
C ILE A 9 4.99 13.60 27.60
N HIS A 10 4.88 12.27 27.58
CA HIS A 10 5.98 11.32 27.64
C HIS A 10 7.06 11.77 28.62
N PHE A 11 6.65 11.92 29.88
CA PHE A 11 7.44 12.67 30.87
C PHE A 11 8.86 12.12 31.05
N ASN A 12 8.98 10.80 31.05
CA ASN A 12 10.20 10.04 31.32
C ASN A 12 11.01 9.69 30.06
N VAL A 13 10.79 10.37 28.93
CA VAL A 13 11.68 10.27 27.76
C VAL A 13 13.08 10.76 28.15
N PRO A 14 14.14 9.97 27.93
CA PRO A 14 15.51 10.40 28.18
C PRO A 14 15.96 11.42 27.12
N GLY A 15 16.96 12.24 27.47
CA GLY A 15 17.58 13.20 26.56
C GLY A 15 17.57 14.63 27.07
N TYR A 16 18.62 15.38 26.74
CA TYR A 16 18.77 16.79 27.12
C TYR A 16 17.67 17.64 26.48
N ASP A 17 17.44 17.47 25.18
CA ASP A 17 16.52 18.32 24.42
C ASP A 17 15.06 18.17 24.88
N SER A 18 14.59 16.95 25.12
CA SER A 18 13.23 16.70 25.65
C SER A 18 13.01 17.33 27.03
N LYS A 19 14.04 17.36 27.89
CA LYS A 19 13.96 18.04 29.20
C LYS A 19 13.96 19.56 29.04
N LYS A 20 14.78 20.08 28.12
CA LYS A 20 14.87 21.51 27.82
C LYS A 20 13.56 22.04 27.24
N LEU A 21 12.97 21.31 26.29
CA LEU A 21 11.66 21.61 25.71
C LEU A 21 10.56 21.78 26.76
N LYS A 22 10.44 20.83 27.68
CA LYS A 22 9.47 20.88 28.79
C LYS A 22 9.73 22.04 29.76
N SER A 23 11.00 22.37 30.00
CA SER A 23 11.39 23.51 30.83
C SER A 23 11.04 24.84 30.15
N LYS A 24 11.31 24.95 28.84
CA LYS A 24 10.94 26.09 28.00
C LYS A 24 9.42 26.23 27.88
N LEU A 25 8.65 25.14 27.90
CA LEU A 25 7.19 25.19 27.90
C LEU A 25 6.66 25.90 29.16
N LYS A 26 7.20 25.55 30.33
CA LYS A 26 6.83 26.22 31.59
C LYS A 26 7.08 27.72 31.55
N LEU A 27 8.22 28.13 30.99
CA LEU A 27 8.59 29.54 30.82
C LEU A 27 7.64 30.23 29.84
N CYS A 28 7.45 29.65 28.65
CA CYS A 28 6.53 30.19 27.64
C CYS A 28 5.13 30.40 28.21
N LEU A 29 4.56 29.41 28.88
CA LEU A 29 3.20 29.53 29.47
C LEU A 29 3.12 30.62 30.55
N ASN A 30 4.19 30.79 31.34
CA ASN A 30 4.28 31.85 32.33
C ASN A 30 4.43 33.24 31.68
N GLU A 31 5.18 33.35 30.58
CA GLU A 31 5.43 34.59 29.83
C GLU A 31 4.22 35.03 29.01
N LEU A 32 3.42 34.09 28.50
CA LEU A 32 2.17 34.40 27.80
C LEU A 32 1.21 35.21 28.69
N ASN A 33 1.28 35.01 30.01
CA ASN A 33 0.45 35.72 30.99
C ASN A 33 -1.05 35.70 30.65
N GLU A 34 -1.50 34.63 30.00
CA GLU A 34 -2.89 34.40 29.61
C GLU A 34 -3.60 33.65 30.76
N SER A 35 -4.77 34.13 31.17
CA SER A 35 -5.62 33.40 32.13
C SER A 35 -6.30 32.24 31.42
N ILE A 36 -5.96 31.01 31.82
CA ILE A 36 -6.55 29.77 31.30
C ILE A 36 -7.61 29.25 32.27
N ASP A 37 -8.85 29.11 31.80
CA ASP A 37 -10.00 28.68 32.62
C ASP A 37 -9.90 27.19 32.98
N PHE A 38 -9.43 26.35 32.06
CA PHE A 38 -9.19 24.92 32.25
C PHE A 38 -8.11 24.37 31.31
N MET A 39 -7.57 23.19 31.65
CA MET A 39 -6.56 22.49 30.86
C MET A 39 -7.10 21.14 30.38
N LEU A 40 -6.82 20.81 29.12
CA LEU A 40 -7.08 19.53 28.49
C LEU A 40 -5.75 18.79 28.28
N ILE A 41 -5.66 17.55 28.77
CA ILE A 41 -4.52 16.66 28.57
C ILE A 41 -5.00 15.37 27.89
N THR A 42 -4.70 15.21 26.62
CA THR A 42 -5.23 14.10 25.81
C THR A 42 -4.38 12.83 25.85
N GLY A 43 -3.82 12.49 27.01
CA GLY A 43 -3.13 11.21 27.24
C GLY A 43 -1.62 11.19 27.00
N ASP A 44 -1.06 9.98 27.05
CA ASP A 44 0.35 9.64 26.91
C ASP A 44 1.25 10.43 27.87
N CYS A 45 0.88 10.37 29.14
CA CYS A 45 1.62 10.97 30.24
C CYS A 45 2.99 10.31 30.43
N PHE A 46 3.07 9.00 30.21
CA PHE A 46 4.29 8.19 30.32
C PHE A 46 4.84 7.81 28.95
N TYR A 47 6.13 7.50 28.90
CA TYR A 47 6.79 6.93 27.73
C TYR A 47 6.74 5.40 27.84
N GLN A 48 5.89 4.76 27.02
CA GLN A 48 5.78 3.29 26.94
C GLN A 48 5.48 2.60 28.29
N TYR A 49 4.58 3.17 29.10
CA TYR A 49 4.28 2.70 30.45
C TYR A 49 5.50 2.61 31.37
N ARG A 50 6.64 3.18 30.98
CA ARG A 50 7.89 3.12 31.77
C ARG A 50 7.81 4.11 32.94
N GLY A 51 8.75 3.95 33.87
CA GLY A 51 8.89 4.82 35.04
C GLY A 51 8.18 4.28 36.27
N GLY A 52 8.72 4.63 37.43
CA GLY A 52 8.22 4.22 38.74
C GLY A 52 7.45 5.33 39.45
N GLU A 53 7.20 5.16 40.75
CA GLU A 53 6.51 6.15 41.60
C GLU A 53 7.18 7.55 41.57
N ARG A 54 8.51 7.58 41.45
CA ARG A 54 9.27 8.84 41.31
C ARG A 54 8.89 9.60 40.04
N ASP A 55 8.80 8.90 38.91
CA ASP A 55 8.42 9.52 37.63
C ASP A 55 6.97 9.96 37.67
N GLN A 56 6.06 9.14 38.23
CA GLN A 56 4.66 9.51 38.45
C GLN A 56 4.55 10.81 39.26
N THR A 57 5.24 10.89 40.40
CA THR A 57 5.23 12.08 41.26
C THR A 57 5.79 13.31 40.54
N ALA A 58 6.84 13.13 39.74
CA ALA A 58 7.42 14.20 38.94
C ALA A 58 6.48 14.66 37.81
N THR A 59 5.76 13.74 37.16
CA THR A 59 4.72 14.06 36.19
C THR A 59 3.57 14.84 36.83
N VAL A 60 3.08 14.42 38.01
CA VAL A 60 2.06 15.17 38.78
C VAL A 60 2.53 16.59 39.04
N LYS A 61 3.76 16.75 39.52
CA LYS A 61 4.35 18.06 39.82
C LYS A 61 4.44 18.91 38.55
N PHE A 62 4.91 18.32 37.45
CA PHE A 62 5.01 19.01 36.15
C PHE A 62 3.66 19.53 35.68
N VAL A 63 2.61 18.69 35.66
CA VAL A 63 1.27 19.09 35.24
C VAL A 63 0.70 20.20 36.13
N LYS A 64 0.83 20.07 37.46
CA LYS A 64 0.38 21.11 38.40
C LYS A 64 1.14 22.43 38.24
N GLU A 65 2.42 22.37 37.90
CA GLU A 65 3.21 23.57 37.59
C GLU A 65 2.76 24.25 36.30
N LEU A 66 2.46 23.49 35.23
CA LEU A 66 1.89 24.07 34.01
C LEU A 66 0.55 24.77 34.30
N ALA A 67 -0.35 24.10 35.04
CA ALA A 67 -1.63 24.68 35.42
C ALA A 67 -1.46 25.96 36.24
N LYS A 68 -0.56 25.93 37.24
CA LYS A 68 -0.23 27.10 38.06
C LYS A 68 0.29 28.26 37.22
N ASN A 69 1.21 28.01 36.28
CA ASN A 69 1.80 29.06 35.43
C ASN A 69 0.77 29.73 34.52
N CYS A 70 -0.34 29.06 34.21
CA CYS A 70 -1.44 29.60 33.41
C CYS A 70 -2.61 30.14 34.26
N GLY A 71 -2.48 30.21 35.59
CA GLY A 71 -3.58 30.58 36.49
C GLY A 71 -4.71 29.55 36.61
N CYS A 72 -4.54 28.34 36.07
CA CYS A 72 -5.55 27.28 36.08
C CYS A 72 -5.53 26.51 37.41
N LYS A 73 -6.71 26.29 38.00
CA LYS A 73 -6.85 25.47 39.22
C LYS A 73 -6.71 23.99 38.90
N ASN A 74 -6.15 23.22 39.84
CA ASN A 74 -5.94 21.77 39.66
C ASN A 74 -7.23 20.99 39.39
N ASN A 75 -8.36 21.40 39.98
CA ASN A 75 -9.67 20.76 39.76
C ASN A 75 -10.33 21.11 38.41
N ARG A 76 -9.61 21.85 37.55
CA ARG A 76 -9.99 22.20 36.18
C ARG A 76 -8.99 21.63 35.17
N ILE A 77 -8.34 20.53 35.52
CA ILE A 77 -7.51 19.74 34.62
C ILE A 77 -8.33 18.52 34.21
N TYR A 78 -8.70 18.44 32.94
CA TYR A 78 -9.43 17.33 32.37
C TYR A 78 -8.49 16.51 31.51
N MET A 79 -8.45 15.20 31.74
CA MET A 79 -7.50 14.33 31.07
C MET A 79 -8.10 12.97 30.74
N CYS A 80 -7.70 12.42 29.59
CA CYS A 80 -8.01 11.05 29.18
C CYS A 80 -6.73 10.22 29.11
N GLN A 81 -6.88 8.89 29.13
CA GLN A 81 -5.77 7.96 29.04
C GLN A 81 -5.31 7.77 27.59
N GLY A 82 -4.00 7.69 27.37
CA GLY A 82 -3.41 7.30 26.08
C GLY A 82 -2.86 5.87 26.04
N ASN A 83 -2.35 5.44 24.89
CA ASN A 83 -1.84 4.08 24.70
C ASN A 83 -0.51 3.78 25.42
N HIS A 84 0.30 4.79 25.70
CA HIS A 84 1.50 4.66 26.50
C HIS A 84 1.23 4.79 28.01
N ASP A 85 -0.01 5.07 28.39
CA ASP A 85 -0.51 5.08 29.77
C ASP A 85 -1.13 3.75 30.22
N VAL A 86 -1.16 2.73 29.35
CA VAL A 86 -1.60 1.36 29.64
C VAL A 86 -0.43 0.37 29.60
N ASN A 87 -0.51 -0.70 30.39
CA ASN A 87 0.43 -1.81 30.34
C ASN A 87 0.13 -2.71 29.14
N ARG A 88 0.73 -2.39 28.00
CA ARG A 88 0.65 -3.22 26.78
C ARG A 88 1.32 -4.60 26.90
N ASN A 89 1.97 -4.92 28.02
CA ASN A 89 2.52 -6.24 28.31
C ASN A 89 1.64 -7.07 29.24
N ASP A 90 0.48 -6.57 29.66
CA ASP A 90 -0.47 -7.34 30.47
C ASP A 90 -1.11 -8.44 29.62
N ILE A 91 -0.77 -9.69 29.93
CA ILE A 91 -1.19 -10.87 29.15
C ILE A 91 -2.71 -11.02 29.15
N LYS A 92 -3.36 -10.86 30.31
CA LYS A 92 -4.82 -11.04 30.44
C LYS A 92 -5.57 -9.98 29.65
N ARG A 93 -5.12 -8.74 29.75
CA ARG A 93 -5.68 -7.62 28.98
C ARG A 93 -5.53 -7.86 27.49
N ASN A 94 -4.35 -8.26 27.04
CA ASN A 94 -4.07 -8.48 25.62
C ASN A 94 -4.88 -9.65 25.02
N GLU A 95 -5.09 -10.72 25.78
CA GLU A 95 -5.97 -11.83 25.37
C GLU A 95 -7.41 -11.34 25.13
N ILE A 96 -7.97 -10.54 26.05
CA ILE A 96 -9.30 -9.96 25.91
C ILE A 96 -9.37 -9.04 24.69
N ILE A 97 -8.40 -8.13 24.51
CA ILE A 97 -8.37 -7.20 23.37
C ILE A 97 -8.28 -7.96 22.05
N LYS A 98 -7.45 -9.00 21.98
CA LYS A 98 -7.31 -9.81 20.77
C LYS A 98 -8.63 -10.50 20.42
N ASP A 99 -9.30 -11.10 21.40
CA ASP A 99 -10.62 -11.72 21.20
C ASP A 99 -11.66 -10.69 20.72
N ILE A 100 -11.64 -9.46 21.22
CA ILE A 100 -12.54 -8.37 20.75
C ILE A 100 -12.22 -7.97 19.31
N ARG A 101 -10.94 -7.79 18.97
CA ARG A 101 -10.49 -7.43 17.62
C ARG A 101 -10.81 -8.53 16.59
N ASP A 102 -10.73 -9.79 17.00
CA ASP A 102 -11.04 -10.96 16.17
C ASP A 102 -12.55 -11.27 16.12
N GLY A 103 -13.38 -10.47 16.81
CA GLY A 103 -14.84 -10.65 16.86
C GLY A 103 -15.32 -11.85 17.68
N LEU A 104 -14.44 -12.44 18.50
CA LEU A 104 -14.73 -13.57 19.39
C LEU A 104 -15.38 -13.14 20.70
N LYS A 105 -15.15 -11.90 21.13
CA LYS A 105 -15.78 -11.28 22.30
C LYS A 105 -16.39 -9.92 21.96
N ASP A 106 -17.46 -9.58 22.65
CA ASP A 106 -18.09 -8.27 22.58
C ASP A 106 -17.36 -7.25 23.46
N PHE A 107 -17.24 -6.00 22.99
CA PHE A 107 -16.54 -4.94 23.72
C PHE A 107 -17.32 -4.53 24.97
N SER A 108 -18.63 -4.34 24.90
CA SER A 108 -19.46 -3.92 26.03
C SER A 108 -19.36 -4.91 27.20
N SER A 109 -19.44 -6.20 26.89
CA SER A 109 -19.35 -7.28 27.89
C SER A 109 -18.01 -7.36 28.62
N ASN A 110 -16.95 -6.74 28.08
CA ASN A 110 -15.60 -6.78 28.64
C ASN A 110 -15.10 -5.40 29.10
N TYR A 111 -15.92 -4.35 29.01
CA TYR A 111 -15.54 -2.97 29.28
C TYR A 111 -15.01 -2.79 30.71
N ASP A 112 -15.74 -3.28 31.72
CA ASP A 112 -15.34 -3.13 33.13
C ASP A 112 -14.00 -3.82 33.41
N THR A 113 -13.80 -5.03 32.89
CA THR A 113 -12.55 -5.76 33.02
C THR A 113 -11.38 -5.01 32.38
N LEU A 114 -11.58 -4.40 31.22
CA LEU A 114 -10.55 -3.59 30.55
C LEU A 114 -10.24 -2.28 31.32
N CYS A 115 -11.20 -1.72 32.03
CA CYS A 115 -10.98 -0.56 32.90
C CYS A 115 -10.09 -0.90 34.12
N GLU A 116 -10.17 -2.13 34.62
CA GLU A 116 -9.41 -2.59 35.79
C GLU A 116 -7.98 -3.06 35.47
N LEU A 117 -7.73 -3.54 34.25
CA LEU A 117 -6.46 -4.16 33.89
C LEU A 117 -5.44 -3.17 33.30
N GLY A 118 -4.23 -3.14 33.85
CA GLY A 118 -3.06 -2.51 33.22
C GLY A 118 -3.08 -0.98 33.19
N ASN A 119 -3.96 -0.33 33.95
CA ASN A 119 -4.13 1.13 33.95
C ASN A 119 -3.56 1.81 35.20
N GLU A 120 -2.92 1.06 36.11
CA GLU A 120 -2.68 1.48 37.49
C GLU A 120 -1.88 2.78 37.60
N LYS A 121 -0.88 2.97 36.71
CA LYS A 121 -0.04 4.18 36.72
C LYS A 121 -0.82 5.44 36.34
N PHE A 122 -1.71 5.33 35.35
CA PHE A 122 -2.55 6.44 34.95
C PHE A 122 -3.61 6.75 35.99
N LEU A 123 -4.26 5.73 36.57
CA LEU A 123 -5.22 5.89 37.67
C LEU A 123 -4.58 6.63 38.86
N TYR A 124 -3.36 6.23 39.24
CA TYR A 124 -2.59 6.92 40.27
C TYR A 124 -2.32 8.38 39.92
N LEU A 125 -1.83 8.64 38.70
CA LEU A 125 -1.53 9.99 38.20
C LEU A 125 -2.77 10.88 38.25
N HIS A 126 -3.87 10.40 37.66
CA HIS A 126 -5.15 11.11 37.62
C HIS A 126 -5.65 11.42 39.03
N LYS A 127 -5.69 10.44 39.95
CA LYS A 127 -6.13 10.64 41.32
C LYS A 127 -5.30 11.71 42.05
N ARG A 128 -3.99 11.76 41.82
CA ARG A 128 -3.09 12.75 42.44
C ARG A 128 -3.24 14.15 41.85
N ILE A 129 -3.61 14.28 40.58
CA ILE A 129 -3.86 15.57 39.93
C ILE A 129 -5.25 16.10 40.34
N ASN A 130 -6.26 15.26 40.17
CA ASN A 130 -7.68 15.64 40.19
C ASN A 130 -8.41 15.32 41.50
N THR A 131 -7.81 14.54 42.40
CA THR A 131 -8.36 14.14 43.73
C THR A 131 -9.58 13.22 43.70
N TYR A 132 -10.06 12.82 42.52
CA TYR A 132 -11.11 11.81 42.33
C TYR A 132 -10.65 10.69 41.36
N ASP A 133 -11.36 9.56 41.37
CA ASP A 133 -10.99 8.40 40.54
C ASP A 133 -11.29 8.64 39.06
N TYR A 134 -10.44 8.08 38.20
CA TYR A 134 -10.65 8.17 36.76
C TYR A 134 -11.78 7.23 36.34
N GLU A 135 -12.64 7.71 35.46
CA GLU A 135 -13.65 6.90 34.78
C GLU A 135 -13.32 6.96 33.29
N ALA A 136 -13.27 5.81 32.63
CA ALA A 136 -12.85 5.73 31.23
C ALA A 136 -13.75 6.60 30.34
N TYR A 137 -15.07 6.51 30.52
CA TYR A 137 -16.08 7.37 29.87
C TYR A 137 -16.76 8.28 30.90
N LYS A 138 -16.66 9.60 30.73
CA LYS A 138 -17.18 10.56 31.72
C LYS A 138 -17.60 11.89 31.12
N VAL A 139 -18.72 12.42 31.62
CA VAL A 139 -19.16 13.80 31.36
C VAL A 139 -18.87 14.66 32.60
N TYR A 140 -18.01 15.65 32.43
CA TYR A 140 -17.76 16.69 33.40
C TYR A 140 -18.63 17.90 33.08
N ALA A 141 -19.59 18.20 33.95
CA ALA A 141 -20.46 19.37 33.85
C ALA A 141 -20.33 20.27 35.10
N PRO A 142 -19.26 21.07 35.22
CA PRO A 142 -19.09 21.97 36.35
C PRO A 142 -20.28 22.92 36.48
N LYS A 143 -20.71 23.18 37.73
CA LYS A 143 -21.82 24.10 37.98
C LYS A 143 -21.40 25.53 37.60
N SER A 144 -22.34 26.27 37.00
CA SER A 144 -22.16 27.68 36.60
C SER A 144 -21.06 27.96 35.58
N GLU A 145 -20.57 26.93 34.88
CA GLU A 145 -19.64 27.08 33.76
C GLU A 145 -20.38 26.92 32.43
N ILE A 146 -19.90 27.62 31.41
CA ILE A 146 -20.47 27.61 30.05
C ILE A 146 -19.97 26.44 29.20
N PHE A 147 -19.35 25.43 29.80
CA PHE A 147 -18.78 24.28 29.10
C PHE A 147 -19.08 22.95 29.79
N ARG A 148 -18.98 21.87 29.02
CA ARG A 148 -18.87 20.48 29.47
C ARG A 148 -17.70 19.81 28.80
N ILE A 149 -17.02 18.93 29.53
CA ILE A 149 -15.98 18.08 28.98
C ILE A 149 -16.47 16.64 28.93
N ILE A 150 -16.37 16.00 27.77
CA ILE A 150 -16.73 14.61 27.53
C ILE A 150 -15.42 13.86 27.32
N SER A 151 -15.04 12.97 28.23
CA SER A 151 -13.81 12.17 28.12
C SER A 151 -14.15 10.77 27.65
N ILE A 152 -13.54 10.36 26.53
CA ILE A 152 -13.66 9.00 25.97
C ILE A 152 -12.29 8.32 25.95
N ASN A 153 -12.14 7.22 26.67
CA ASN A 153 -10.91 6.43 26.69
C ASN A 153 -10.77 5.53 25.45
N THR A 154 -10.18 6.07 24.39
CA THR A 154 -9.76 5.31 23.20
C THR A 154 -8.61 4.32 23.46
N GLY A 155 -7.89 4.46 24.58
CA GLY A 155 -6.74 3.61 24.92
C GLY A 155 -7.12 2.22 25.47
N LEU A 156 -8.39 1.99 25.83
CA LEU A 156 -8.84 0.72 26.43
C LEU A 156 -8.48 -0.51 25.59
N LEU A 157 -8.61 -0.40 24.27
CA LEU A 157 -8.30 -1.48 23.32
C LEU A 157 -6.92 -1.34 22.68
N SER A 158 -6.08 -0.41 23.14
CA SER A 158 -4.71 -0.28 22.63
C SER A 158 -3.85 -1.44 23.12
N MET A 159 -3.18 -2.14 22.22
CA MET A 159 -2.37 -3.32 22.55
C MET A 159 -0.98 -3.25 21.96
N ASP A 160 -0.84 -2.77 20.73
CA ASP A 160 0.40 -2.83 19.97
C ASP A 160 0.51 -1.67 18.98
N ASP A 161 1.53 -1.70 18.12
CA ASP A 161 1.73 -0.66 17.10
C ASP A 161 0.79 -0.86 15.89
N ASN A 162 -0.06 -1.90 15.91
CA ASN A 162 -1.04 -2.18 14.87
C ASN A 162 -2.46 -1.73 15.27
N ASP A 163 -2.57 -0.75 16.17
CA ASP A 163 -3.83 -0.21 16.68
C ASP A 163 -4.66 0.51 15.59
N THR A 164 -4.01 1.08 14.57
CA THR A 164 -4.68 1.80 13.48
C THR A 164 -5.76 0.96 12.82
N GLY A 165 -7.00 1.47 12.83
CA GLY A 165 -8.16 0.84 12.23
C GLY A 165 -8.72 -0.35 13.04
N LYS A 166 -8.31 -0.52 14.30
CA LYS A 166 -8.70 -1.67 15.14
C LYS A 166 -9.24 -1.29 16.51
N LEU A 167 -9.19 -0.02 16.88
CA LEU A 167 -9.74 0.44 18.15
C LEU A 167 -11.26 0.55 18.06
N LYS A 168 -11.93 0.45 19.21
CA LYS A 168 -13.38 0.64 19.35
C LYS A 168 -13.68 1.49 20.56
N VAL A 169 -14.74 2.29 20.46
CA VAL A 169 -15.29 3.13 21.53
C VAL A 169 -16.80 2.94 21.68
N CYS A 170 -17.51 2.44 20.67
CA CYS A 170 -18.94 2.20 20.80
C CYS A 170 -19.21 0.98 21.69
N ASN A 171 -19.82 1.20 22.85
CA ASN A 171 -20.33 0.20 23.77
C ASN A 171 -21.53 0.74 24.55
N GLU A 172 -22.14 -0.07 25.42
CA GLU A 172 -23.30 0.33 26.23
C GLU A 172 -23.03 1.58 27.10
N MET A 173 -21.85 1.71 27.69
CA MET A 173 -21.48 2.86 28.51
C MET A 173 -21.43 4.16 27.71
N LEU A 174 -21.10 4.12 26.42
CA LEU A 174 -21.14 5.28 25.54
C LEU A 174 -22.56 5.85 25.41
N THR A 175 -23.57 4.97 25.34
CA THR A 175 -24.98 5.37 25.35
C THR A 175 -25.35 6.03 26.68
N GLU A 176 -24.97 5.43 27.81
CA GLU A 176 -25.30 5.97 29.15
C GLU A 176 -24.70 7.35 29.42
N ILE A 177 -23.51 7.63 28.90
CA ILE A 177 -22.93 8.96 29.03
C ILE A 177 -23.51 9.95 28.03
N GLY A 178 -24.02 9.48 26.88
CA GLY A 178 -24.75 10.28 25.91
C GLY A 178 -25.96 10.98 26.53
N ASP A 179 -26.74 10.23 27.30
CA ASP A 179 -27.92 10.74 28.04
C ASP A 179 -27.59 11.87 29.03
N LYS A 180 -26.32 12.00 29.45
CA LYS A 180 -25.85 13.05 30.36
C LYS A 180 -25.41 14.33 29.64
N ILE A 181 -25.29 14.29 28.32
CA ILE A 181 -24.89 15.43 27.49
C ILE A 181 -26.15 16.17 27.05
N LEU A 182 -26.25 17.44 27.42
CA LEU A 182 -27.45 18.24 27.16
C LEU A 182 -27.26 19.14 25.94
N ASN A 183 -28.35 19.33 25.19
CA ASN A 183 -28.45 20.37 24.19
C ASN A 183 -28.84 21.73 24.79
N ASP A 184 -27.90 22.39 25.45
CA ASP A 184 -28.13 23.73 26.02
C ASP A 184 -27.06 24.74 25.61
N ASP A 185 -26.97 25.87 26.29
CA ASP A 185 -26.02 26.95 25.98
C ASP A 185 -24.56 26.64 26.25
N ARG A 186 -24.26 25.53 26.92
CA ARG A 186 -22.87 25.20 27.18
C ARG A 186 -22.21 24.55 25.98
N ILE A 187 -20.95 24.87 25.74
CA ILE A 187 -20.12 24.19 24.75
C ILE A 187 -19.76 22.78 25.21
N ASN A 188 -19.98 21.78 24.35
CA ASN A 188 -19.65 20.38 24.63
C ASN A 188 -18.32 20.02 23.95
N ILE A 189 -17.27 19.84 24.75
CA ILE A 189 -15.91 19.57 24.26
C ILE A 189 -15.55 18.11 24.56
N LEU A 190 -15.26 17.32 23.53
CA LEU A 190 -14.83 15.95 23.66
C LEU A 190 -13.31 15.85 23.70
N ILE A 191 -12.78 15.04 24.61
CA ILE A 191 -11.36 14.67 24.68
C ILE A 191 -11.20 13.16 24.53
N MET A 192 -10.25 12.76 23.70
CA MET A 192 -9.79 11.38 23.54
C MET A 192 -8.31 11.37 23.18
N HIS A 193 -7.64 10.22 23.21
CA HIS A 193 -6.22 10.16 22.86
C HIS A 193 -6.02 9.92 21.36
N HIS A 194 -6.59 8.84 20.83
CA HIS A 194 -6.56 8.54 19.41
C HIS A 194 -7.72 9.25 18.70
N GLY A 195 -7.49 9.82 17.52
CA GLY A 195 -8.56 10.35 16.68
C GLY A 195 -9.43 9.25 16.05
N THR A 196 -10.53 9.61 15.37
CA THR A 196 -11.43 8.63 14.75
C THR A 196 -10.75 7.78 13.68
N GLU A 197 -9.66 8.27 13.08
CA GLU A 197 -8.84 7.57 12.10
C GLU A 197 -8.14 6.30 12.63
N PHE A 198 -8.11 6.09 13.95
CA PHE A 198 -7.58 4.88 14.58
C PHE A 198 -8.64 3.85 14.92
N LEU A 199 -9.92 4.23 14.83
CA LEU A 199 -11.05 3.33 15.11
C LEU A 199 -11.30 2.40 13.92
N GLU A 200 -11.88 1.24 14.19
CA GLU A 200 -12.43 0.36 13.16
C GLU A 200 -13.48 1.12 12.34
N ILE A 201 -13.51 0.95 11.01
CA ILE A 201 -14.27 1.84 10.10
C ILE A 201 -15.75 1.94 10.46
N GLU A 202 -16.40 0.83 10.83
CA GLU A 202 -17.81 0.88 11.22
C GLU A 202 -18.02 1.55 12.58
N ASP A 203 -17.08 1.36 13.51
CA ASP A 203 -17.09 1.98 14.83
C ASP A 203 -16.84 3.50 14.73
N ALA A 204 -15.90 3.92 13.88
CA ALA A 204 -15.60 5.32 13.59
C ALA A 204 -16.84 6.07 13.12
N LYS A 205 -17.57 5.51 12.15
CA LYS A 205 -18.80 6.11 11.63
C LYS A 205 -19.89 6.23 12.70
N LYS A 206 -20.13 5.14 13.45
CA LYS A 206 -21.10 5.15 14.56
C LYS A 206 -20.73 6.17 15.62
N PHE A 207 -19.44 6.30 15.93
CA PHE A 207 -18.96 7.27 16.89
C PHE A 207 -19.08 8.72 16.39
N GLU A 208 -18.83 8.96 15.10
CA GLU A 208 -19.07 10.26 14.45
C GLU A 208 -20.55 10.66 14.50
N HIS A 209 -21.46 9.74 14.17
CA HIS A 209 -22.91 9.95 14.32
C HIS A 209 -23.29 10.20 15.78
N TRP A 210 -22.76 9.40 16.71
CA TRP A 210 -22.99 9.58 18.14
C TRP A 210 -22.52 10.97 18.63
N MET A 211 -21.37 11.47 18.15
CA MET A 211 -20.89 12.81 18.49
C MET A 211 -21.86 13.90 18.01
N GLU A 212 -22.40 13.77 16.80
CA GLU A 212 -23.39 14.71 16.26
C GLU A 212 -24.71 14.66 17.05
N ASP A 213 -25.25 13.47 17.26
CA ASP A 213 -26.50 13.22 17.98
C ASP A 213 -26.44 13.70 19.43
N ASN A 214 -25.28 13.57 20.08
CA ASN A 214 -25.05 14.02 21.45
C ASN A 214 -24.46 15.43 21.52
N HIS A 215 -24.61 16.21 20.45
CA HIS A 215 -24.33 17.63 20.42
C HIS A 215 -22.90 18.04 20.76
N ILE A 216 -21.90 17.24 20.39
CA ILE A 216 -20.49 17.57 20.55
C ILE A 216 -20.11 18.72 19.60
N ASP A 217 -19.41 19.73 20.11
CA ASP A 217 -19.06 20.95 19.37
C ASP A 217 -17.59 20.94 18.90
N ILE A 218 -16.69 20.40 19.72
CA ILE A 218 -15.24 20.37 19.47
C ILE A 218 -14.67 19.04 19.96
N VAL A 219 -13.72 18.48 19.22
CA VAL A 219 -12.95 17.30 19.61
C VAL A 219 -11.47 17.68 19.76
N HIS A 220 -10.83 17.20 20.83
CA HIS A 220 -9.39 17.32 21.07
C HIS A 220 -8.77 15.93 21.22
N CYS A 221 -7.66 15.68 20.51
CA CYS A 221 -6.91 14.43 20.57
C CYS A 221 -5.39 14.59 20.48
N GLY A 222 -4.65 13.47 20.45
CA GLY A 222 -3.20 13.38 20.45
C GLY A 222 -2.67 12.24 19.57
N HIS A 223 -1.73 11.45 20.11
CA HIS A 223 -1.21 10.18 19.57
C HIS A 223 -0.31 10.29 18.33
N THR A 224 -0.67 11.10 17.34
CA THR A 224 0.09 11.22 16.07
C THR A 224 1.40 11.99 16.21
N HIS A 225 1.69 12.53 17.40
CA HIS A 225 2.83 13.38 17.74
C HIS A 225 2.94 14.67 16.90
N ARG A 226 1.92 15.04 16.13
CA ARG A 226 1.91 16.21 15.24
C ARG A 226 0.60 16.98 15.37
N ALA A 227 0.71 18.29 15.24
CA ALA A 227 -0.47 19.16 15.14
C ALA A 227 -1.29 18.81 13.89
N ALA A 228 -2.59 18.60 14.03
CA ALA A 228 -3.51 18.41 12.91
C ALA A 228 -4.90 18.99 13.18
N ILE A 229 -5.66 19.19 12.10
CA ILE A 229 -7.06 19.62 12.16
C ILE A 229 -7.87 18.88 11.10
N GLU A 230 -8.77 18.03 11.59
CA GLU A 230 -9.64 17.20 10.77
C GLU A 230 -11.12 17.59 10.92
N THR A 231 -11.89 17.22 9.90
CA THR A 231 -13.35 17.36 9.83
C THR A 231 -13.95 16.02 9.43
N TYR A 232 -15.09 15.68 9.99
CA TYR A 232 -15.78 14.44 9.68
C TYR A 232 -16.69 14.65 8.46
N ASN A 233 -16.61 13.74 7.48
CA ASN A 233 -17.32 13.90 6.20
C ASN A 233 -18.75 13.35 6.23
N ASP A 234 -19.07 12.48 7.20
CA ASP A 234 -20.32 11.71 7.25
C ASP A 234 -21.35 12.28 8.24
N ILE A 235 -21.17 13.54 8.68
CA ILE A 235 -22.05 14.27 9.60
C ILE A 235 -22.46 15.63 9.03
N PHE A 236 -23.61 16.16 9.46
CA PHE A 236 -24.13 17.45 8.97
C PHE A 236 -23.42 18.65 9.60
N ARG A 237 -23.08 18.52 10.87
CA ARG A 237 -22.40 19.55 11.66
C ARG A 237 -20.91 19.50 11.39
N ASP A 238 -20.35 20.67 11.11
CA ASP A 238 -18.92 20.84 10.85
C ASP A 238 -18.06 20.77 12.12
N ILE A 239 -18.11 19.64 12.84
CA ILE A 239 -17.35 19.37 14.07
C ILE A 239 -15.86 19.26 13.72
N LYS A 240 -15.00 19.93 14.49
CA LYS A 240 -13.55 19.94 14.28
C LYS A 240 -12.84 19.04 15.30
N GLN A 241 -11.93 18.20 14.80
CA GLN A 241 -10.96 17.46 15.60
C GLN A 241 -9.60 18.18 15.57
N PHE A 242 -9.10 18.57 16.73
CA PHE A 242 -7.78 19.18 16.88
C PHE A 242 -6.83 18.18 17.55
N THR A 243 -5.80 17.77 16.80
CA THR A 243 -4.75 16.89 17.31
C THR A 243 -3.57 17.72 17.78
N ALA A 244 -3.16 17.58 19.03
CA ALA A 244 -1.95 18.20 19.57
C ALA A 244 -0.73 17.29 19.35
N GLY A 245 0.43 17.90 19.12
CA GLY A 245 1.71 17.20 18.99
C GLY A 245 2.31 16.83 20.35
N ALA A 246 3.40 16.06 20.32
CA ALA A 246 4.00 15.50 21.52
C ALA A 246 4.98 16.45 22.23
N LEU A 247 5.00 16.43 23.57
CA LEU A 247 5.96 17.22 24.36
C LEU A 247 7.33 16.53 24.47
N MET A 248 7.80 15.96 23.37
CA MET A 248 9.10 15.31 23.25
C MET A 248 9.69 15.51 21.85
N LEU A 249 11.01 15.41 21.74
CA LEU A 249 11.69 15.51 20.45
C LEU A 249 12.10 14.12 19.99
N ASP A 250 11.69 13.75 18.78
CA ASP A 250 12.25 12.64 18.01
C ASP A 250 12.36 13.01 16.51
N SER A 251 12.57 12.03 15.64
CA SER A 251 12.72 12.22 14.19
C SER A 251 11.42 12.56 13.46
N TYR A 252 10.26 12.34 14.09
CA TYR A 252 8.94 12.45 13.47
C TYR A 252 8.02 13.48 14.15
N ALA A 253 8.12 13.62 15.47
CA ALA A 253 7.32 14.49 16.30
C ALA A 253 7.59 15.97 16.00
N ILE A 254 6.50 16.73 15.95
CA ILE A 254 6.53 18.20 15.91
C ILE A 254 5.88 18.66 17.20
N PRO A 255 6.67 19.02 18.23
CA PRO A 255 6.10 19.42 19.50
C PRO A 255 5.23 20.63 19.36
N SER A 256 3.99 20.51 19.83
CA SER A 256 3.01 21.56 19.72
C SER A 256 2.00 21.54 20.86
N PHE A 257 1.34 22.67 21.06
CA PHE A 257 0.16 22.78 21.93
C PHE A 257 -0.80 23.84 21.37
N TYR A 258 -2.05 23.81 21.82
CA TYR A 258 -3.03 24.84 21.47
C TYR A 258 -3.45 25.65 22.69
N ILE A 259 -3.71 26.94 22.46
CA ILE A 259 -4.55 27.76 23.34
C ILE A 259 -5.86 28.02 22.60
N GLY A 260 -6.95 27.48 23.12
CA GLY A 260 -8.29 27.72 22.63
C GLY A 260 -8.96 28.88 23.36
N GLU A 261 -9.79 29.61 22.64
CA GLU A 261 -10.67 30.65 23.14
C GLU A 261 -12.05 30.48 22.55
N TYR A 262 -13.08 30.61 23.37
CA TYR A 262 -14.48 30.65 22.97
C TYR A 262 -15.08 31.98 23.41
N ASP A 263 -15.57 32.74 22.44
CA ASP A 263 -16.38 33.94 22.65
C ASP A 263 -17.85 33.58 22.42
N ASP A 264 -18.59 33.54 23.52
CA ASP A 264 -20.01 33.18 23.54
C ASP A 264 -20.90 34.19 22.81
N ARG A 265 -20.50 35.47 22.75
CA ARG A 265 -21.30 36.55 22.14
C ARG A 265 -21.45 36.38 20.63
N VAL A 266 -20.44 35.82 20.00
CA VAL A 266 -20.36 35.57 18.55
C VAL A 266 -20.30 34.07 18.23
N SER A 267 -20.41 33.23 19.26
CA SER A 267 -20.28 31.78 19.22
C SER A 267 -19.05 31.31 18.44
N GLN A 268 -17.94 32.03 18.59
CA GLN A 268 -16.72 31.81 17.83
C GLN A 268 -15.67 31.10 18.68
N VAL A 269 -15.05 30.10 18.08
CA VAL A 269 -13.90 29.40 18.60
C VAL A 269 -12.64 29.89 17.87
N THR A 270 -11.61 30.21 18.63
CA THR A 270 -10.28 30.61 18.15
C THR A 270 -9.23 29.68 18.74
N LEU A 271 -8.45 28.99 17.92
CA LEU A 271 -7.31 28.16 18.33
C LEU A 271 -6.02 28.84 17.91
N LYS A 272 -5.12 29.08 18.87
CA LYS A 272 -3.74 29.51 18.63
C LYS A 272 -2.82 28.30 18.74
N LEU A 273 -2.06 27.99 17.69
CA LEU A 273 -1.10 26.90 17.65
C LEU A 273 0.30 27.39 18.00
N TYR A 274 0.97 26.71 18.92
CA TYR A 274 2.37 26.94 19.25
C TYR A 274 3.19 25.71 18.88
N THR A 275 4.37 25.90 18.31
CA THR A 275 5.33 24.84 17.99
C THR A 275 6.70 25.13 18.60
N TYR A 276 7.46 24.07 18.90
CA TYR A 276 8.82 24.21 19.42
C TYR A 276 9.84 24.33 18.27
N SER A 277 10.52 25.47 18.19
CA SER A 277 11.58 25.70 17.21
C SER A 277 12.88 25.04 17.68
N LYS A 278 13.33 23.99 16.98
CA LYS A 278 14.64 23.37 17.23
C LYS A 278 15.82 24.34 16.98
N LYS A 279 15.62 25.37 16.15
CA LYS A 279 16.68 26.34 15.79
C LYS A 279 16.91 27.38 16.89
N THR A 280 15.82 27.90 17.46
CA THR A 280 15.88 28.93 18.51
C THR A 280 15.71 28.34 19.91
N GLU A 281 15.34 27.07 20.01
CA GLU A 281 15.08 26.34 21.25
C GLU A 281 13.95 26.98 22.10
N GLU A 282 12.98 27.58 21.42
CA GLU A 282 11.87 28.34 22.00
C GLU A 282 10.52 27.90 21.42
N TRP A 283 9.47 28.09 22.22
CA TRP A 283 8.09 27.93 21.78
C TRP A 283 7.66 29.19 21.06
N ILE A 284 7.16 29.04 19.84
CA ILE A 284 6.74 30.16 18.99
C ILE A 284 5.32 29.90 18.49
N VAL A 285 4.60 30.98 18.19
CA VAL A 285 3.33 30.87 17.46
C VAL A 285 3.64 30.29 16.08
N ASP A 286 3.00 29.19 15.74
CA ASP A 286 3.24 28.51 14.48
C ASP A 286 2.70 29.33 13.32
N ASN A 287 3.37 29.39 12.18
CA ASN A 287 2.80 30.01 10.98
C ASN A 287 3.17 29.27 9.69
N GLN A 288 3.65 28.03 9.82
CA GLN A 288 4.34 27.31 8.74
C GLN A 288 3.91 25.85 8.63
N HIS A 289 3.42 25.21 9.70
CA HIS A 289 3.16 23.77 9.68
C HIS A 289 1.74 23.44 9.22
N LEU A 290 0.74 24.21 9.63
CA LEU A 290 -0.65 24.00 9.21
C LEU A 290 -1.18 25.20 8.44
N ARG A 291 -1.45 25.03 7.14
CA ARG A 291 -1.99 26.10 6.27
C ARG A 291 -3.30 26.69 6.78
N LYS A 292 -4.13 25.90 7.47
CA LYS A 292 -5.39 26.37 8.07
C LYS A 292 -5.15 27.40 9.20
N PHE A 293 -3.97 27.39 9.84
CA PHE A 293 -3.62 28.32 10.92
C PHE A 293 -2.88 29.55 10.37
N LYS A 294 -3.62 30.44 9.71
CA LYS A 294 -3.05 31.68 9.17
C LYS A 294 -2.51 32.53 10.33
N ASN A 295 -1.22 32.84 10.29
CA ASN A 295 -0.51 33.52 11.40
C ASN A 295 -0.65 32.78 12.75
N GLY A 296 -0.81 31.46 12.72
CA GLY A 296 -0.94 30.62 13.91
C GLY A 296 -2.28 30.60 14.56
N ILE A 297 -3.29 31.16 13.90
CA ILE A 297 -4.64 31.28 14.41
C ILE A 297 -5.60 30.57 13.45
N TYR A 298 -6.47 29.74 14.00
CA TYR A 298 -7.61 29.16 13.31
C TYR A 298 -8.90 29.62 14.01
N GLN A 299 -9.88 30.09 13.25
CA GLN A 299 -11.14 30.60 13.78
C GLN A 299 -12.32 29.97 13.06
N TYR A 300 -13.37 29.62 13.80
CA TYR A 300 -14.63 29.16 13.23
C TYR A 300 -15.80 29.40 14.20
N THR A 301 -17.01 29.51 13.67
CA THR A 301 -18.23 29.65 14.46
C THR A 301 -18.87 28.29 14.69
N LEU A 302 -19.32 28.02 15.91
CA LEU A 302 -19.98 26.76 16.25
C LEU A 302 -21.30 26.61 15.50
N SER A 303 -21.46 25.52 14.76
CA SER A 303 -22.64 25.22 13.95
C SER A 303 -23.93 25.20 14.79
N ARG A 304 -23.90 24.58 15.97
CA ARG A 304 -25.04 24.48 16.90
C ARG A 304 -25.51 25.81 17.49
N LYS A 305 -24.64 26.82 17.51
CA LYS A 305 -24.90 28.13 18.14
C LYS A 305 -25.11 29.25 17.13
N LYS A 306 -25.17 28.92 15.84
CA LYS A 306 -25.73 29.84 14.85
C LYS A 306 -27.18 30.10 15.24
N VAL A 307 -27.55 31.38 15.37
CA VAL A 307 -28.93 31.80 15.67
C VAL A 307 -29.87 31.12 14.68
N GLU A 308 -30.63 30.15 15.17
CA GLU A 308 -31.84 29.62 14.53
C GLU A 308 -32.97 30.62 14.73
N ASP A 309 -32.89 31.75 14.05
CA ASP A 309 -34.05 32.55 13.71
C ASP A 309 -33.80 33.01 12.27
N GLU A 310 -34.66 32.54 11.34
CA GLU A 310 -34.68 32.83 9.89
C GLU A 310 -33.83 32.00 8.91
N VAL A 311 -32.94 31.08 9.30
CA VAL A 311 -32.11 30.38 8.28
C VAL A 311 -32.55 28.94 8.00
N ALA A 312 -32.90 28.08 8.96
CA ALA A 312 -33.13 26.66 8.62
C ALA A 312 -34.45 26.40 7.85
N GLU A 313 -35.60 26.81 8.38
CA GLU A 313 -36.88 26.69 7.65
C GLU A 313 -36.97 27.63 6.46
N ASN A 314 -36.48 28.86 6.61
CA ASN A 314 -36.51 29.86 5.55
C ASN A 314 -35.48 29.58 4.45
N SER A 315 -34.32 28.95 4.70
CA SER A 315 -33.39 28.60 3.60
C SER A 315 -33.82 27.36 2.84
N VAL A 316 -34.46 26.36 3.47
CA VAL A 316 -35.05 25.24 2.73
C VAL A 316 -36.25 25.71 1.90
N LEU A 317 -37.10 26.59 2.45
CA LEU A 317 -38.22 27.21 1.72
C LEU A 317 -37.75 28.22 0.65
N ARG A 318 -36.71 29.02 0.93
CA ARG A 318 -36.08 29.98 0.00
C ARG A 318 -35.24 29.29 -1.07
N CYS A 319 -34.64 28.14 -0.77
CA CYS A 319 -33.89 27.34 -1.73
C CYS A 319 -34.82 26.56 -2.65
N LYS A 320 -35.92 25.99 -2.13
CA LYS A 320 -36.98 25.41 -2.96
C LYS A 320 -37.55 26.46 -3.92
N THR A 321 -37.87 27.65 -3.42
CA THR A 321 -38.34 28.76 -4.28
C THR A 321 -37.27 29.29 -5.25
N THR A 322 -35.98 29.24 -4.91
CA THR A 322 -34.87 29.61 -5.82
C THR A 322 -34.68 28.58 -6.93
N VAL A 323 -34.69 27.29 -6.59
CA VAL A 323 -34.60 26.18 -7.57
C VAL A 323 -35.83 26.17 -8.47
N ASP A 324 -37.03 26.41 -7.92
CA ASP A 324 -38.26 26.58 -8.69
C ASP A 324 -38.16 27.78 -9.66
N THR A 325 -37.46 28.85 -9.25
CA THR A 325 -37.19 30.01 -10.12
C THR A 325 -36.23 29.64 -11.25
N PHE A 326 -35.17 28.89 -10.99
CA PHE A 326 -34.25 28.40 -12.01
C PHE A 326 -34.94 27.47 -13.01
N ASN A 327 -35.71 26.50 -12.51
CA ASN A 327 -36.49 25.58 -13.33
C ASN A 327 -37.53 26.34 -14.19
N ARG A 328 -38.12 27.43 -13.66
CA ARG A 328 -39.04 28.30 -14.42
C ARG A 328 -38.33 29.09 -15.51
N LYS A 329 -37.16 29.66 -15.24
CA LYS A 329 -36.34 30.36 -16.25
C LYS A 329 -35.98 29.43 -17.40
N TYR A 330 -35.51 28.22 -17.10
CA TYR A 330 -35.22 27.20 -18.12
C TYR A 330 -36.47 26.89 -18.96
N ALA A 331 -37.61 26.62 -18.32
CA ALA A 331 -38.85 26.30 -19.02
C ALA A 331 -39.36 27.45 -19.91
N GLN A 332 -39.10 28.70 -19.53
CA GLN A 332 -39.44 29.88 -20.34
C GLN A 332 -38.56 30.00 -21.59
N LYS A 333 -37.24 29.80 -21.47
CA LYS A 333 -36.32 29.86 -22.63
C LYS A 333 -36.57 28.73 -23.63
N PHE A 334 -36.67 27.49 -23.15
CA PHE A 334 -36.75 26.31 -24.02
C PHE A 334 -38.18 25.88 -24.36
N SER A 335 -39.20 26.59 -23.86
CA SER A 335 -40.62 26.23 -23.99
C SER A 335 -40.93 24.77 -23.58
N SER A 336 -40.10 24.20 -22.70
CA SER A 336 -40.13 22.79 -22.31
C SER A 336 -39.43 22.61 -20.96
N LYS A 337 -39.90 21.63 -20.17
CA LYS A 337 -39.21 21.19 -18.94
C LYS A 337 -38.25 20.03 -19.20
N LYS A 338 -38.02 19.67 -20.45
CA LYS A 338 -37.20 18.52 -20.84
C LYS A 338 -35.78 18.94 -21.25
N ILE A 339 -34.84 18.04 -21.02
CA ILE A 339 -33.45 18.10 -21.48
C ILE A 339 -33.12 16.79 -22.21
N TYR A 340 -32.26 16.83 -23.23
CA TYR A 340 -31.88 15.63 -23.98
C TYR A 340 -30.77 14.86 -23.26
N SER A 341 -31.02 13.60 -22.94
CA SER A 341 -30.09 12.71 -22.24
C SER A 341 -29.37 11.79 -23.24
N ASN A 342 -28.09 12.07 -23.51
CA ASN A 342 -27.27 11.24 -24.40
C ASN A 342 -27.10 9.80 -23.88
N LYS A 343 -27.26 9.56 -22.56
CA LYS A 343 -27.10 8.23 -21.95
C LYS A 343 -28.25 7.28 -22.31
N TYR A 344 -29.44 7.82 -22.51
CA TYR A 344 -30.66 7.05 -22.75
C TYR A 344 -31.26 7.32 -24.14
N GLU A 345 -30.57 8.09 -24.98
CA GLU A 345 -31.04 8.56 -26.29
C GLU A 345 -32.49 9.09 -26.25
N GLY A 346 -32.81 9.95 -25.29
CA GLY A 346 -34.18 10.41 -25.05
C GLY A 346 -34.29 11.66 -24.17
N LEU A 347 -35.54 12.11 -23.93
CA LEU A 347 -35.83 13.30 -23.13
C LEU A 347 -36.05 12.94 -21.65
N GLU A 348 -35.39 13.67 -20.73
CA GLU A 348 -35.61 13.59 -19.29
C GLU A 348 -36.04 14.94 -18.71
N ASP A 349 -36.56 14.96 -17.49
CA ASP A 349 -36.92 16.23 -16.81
C ASP A 349 -35.66 16.99 -16.39
N PHE A 350 -35.61 18.26 -16.78
CA PHE A 350 -34.64 19.23 -16.30
C PHE A 350 -34.93 19.57 -14.84
N ASP A 351 -33.88 19.56 -14.03
CA ASP A 351 -33.96 19.96 -12.63
C ASP A 351 -32.63 20.61 -12.22
N ALA A 352 -32.67 21.90 -11.90
CA ALA A 352 -31.52 22.66 -11.42
C ALA A 352 -30.93 22.08 -10.12
N TRP A 353 -31.72 21.30 -9.35
CA TRP A 353 -31.19 20.56 -8.20
C TRP A 353 -30.10 19.57 -8.59
N LYS A 354 -30.19 18.95 -9.77
CA LYS A 354 -29.16 18.03 -10.28
C LYS A 354 -27.83 18.75 -10.51
N ILE A 355 -27.86 20.05 -10.86
CA ILE A 355 -26.65 20.87 -11.03
C ILE A 355 -26.02 21.14 -9.67
N ILE A 356 -26.80 21.65 -8.71
CA ILE A 356 -26.34 21.93 -7.33
C ILE A 356 -25.75 20.67 -6.70
N HIS A 357 -26.48 19.56 -6.78
CA HIS A 357 -26.03 18.26 -6.29
C HIS A 357 -24.70 17.85 -6.93
N SER A 358 -24.56 18.04 -8.25
CA SER A 358 -23.33 17.67 -8.96
C SER A 358 -22.10 18.47 -8.53
N LEU A 359 -22.29 19.74 -8.12
CA LEU A 359 -21.23 20.60 -7.61
C LEU A 359 -20.87 20.24 -6.16
N VAL A 360 -21.88 19.98 -5.32
CA VAL A 360 -21.67 19.58 -3.92
C VAL A 360 -20.95 18.23 -3.83
N GLU A 361 -21.33 17.27 -4.68
CA GLU A 361 -20.70 15.93 -4.74
C GLU A 361 -19.21 15.96 -5.12
N VAL A 362 -18.74 17.04 -5.74
CA VAL A 362 -17.32 17.21 -6.10
C VAL A 362 -16.56 18.07 -5.08
N GLY A 363 -17.22 18.47 -4.00
CA GLY A 363 -16.65 19.20 -2.88
C GLY A 363 -16.79 20.72 -2.96
N VAL A 364 -17.64 21.25 -3.84
CA VAL A 364 -18.00 22.67 -3.83
C VAL A 364 -18.96 22.92 -2.67
N HIS A 365 -18.66 23.91 -1.82
CA HIS A 365 -19.56 24.26 -0.72
C HIS A 365 -20.94 24.70 -1.22
N TYR A 366 -22.00 24.31 -0.51
CA TYR A 366 -23.39 24.49 -0.95
C TYR A 366 -23.77 25.92 -1.37
N ALA A 367 -23.31 26.93 -0.62
CA ALA A 367 -23.58 28.33 -0.96
C ALA A 367 -22.94 28.74 -2.30
N LEU A 368 -21.72 28.29 -2.57
CA LEU A 368 -21.02 28.52 -3.83
C LEU A 368 -21.66 27.69 -4.96
N ALA A 369 -22.09 26.46 -4.68
CA ALA A 369 -22.80 25.63 -5.65
C ALA A 369 -24.12 26.30 -6.11
N LEU A 370 -24.84 26.98 -5.21
CA LEU A 370 -26.02 27.78 -5.54
C LEU A 370 -25.69 29.00 -6.42
N GLU A 371 -24.61 29.71 -6.11
CA GLU A 371 -24.15 30.87 -6.90
C GLU A 371 -23.70 30.44 -8.30
N MET A 372 -22.90 29.39 -8.41
CA MET A 372 -22.48 28.81 -9.70
C MET A 372 -23.68 28.32 -10.49
N THR A 373 -24.63 27.62 -9.84
CA THR A 373 -25.87 27.18 -10.50
C THR A 373 -26.65 28.38 -11.02
N LYS A 374 -26.72 29.49 -10.29
CA LYS A 374 -27.33 30.72 -10.79
C LYS A 374 -26.63 31.23 -12.05
N GLN A 375 -25.30 31.30 -12.06
CA GLN A 375 -24.54 31.74 -13.25
C GLN A 375 -24.77 30.81 -14.44
N ILE A 376 -24.74 29.49 -14.23
CA ILE A 376 -25.04 28.49 -15.26
C ILE A 376 -26.45 28.67 -15.82
N ILE A 377 -27.45 28.89 -14.96
CA ILE A 377 -28.83 29.12 -15.38
C ILE A 377 -28.96 30.42 -16.16
N ASP A 378 -28.33 31.50 -15.69
CA ASP A 378 -28.33 32.80 -16.37
C ASP A 378 -27.62 32.72 -17.74
N GLU A 379 -26.57 31.90 -17.87
CA GLU A 379 -25.87 31.62 -19.14
C GLU A 379 -26.77 30.86 -20.12
N ILE A 380 -27.31 29.70 -19.73
CA ILE A 380 -28.12 28.87 -20.64
C ILE A 380 -29.48 29.48 -21.00
N THR A 381 -29.94 30.46 -20.20
CA THR A 381 -31.21 31.18 -20.46
C THR A 381 -31.01 32.56 -21.08
N ASN A 382 -29.76 32.97 -21.33
CA ASN A 382 -29.46 34.19 -22.08
C ASN A 382 -30.06 34.13 -23.50
N GLU A 383 -30.49 35.27 -24.03
CA GLU A 383 -31.05 35.37 -25.39
C GLU A 383 -30.03 34.92 -26.44
N ASP A 384 -28.75 35.24 -26.24
CA ASP A 384 -27.64 34.91 -27.15
C ASP A 384 -27.16 33.44 -27.07
N PHE A 385 -27.67 32.65 -26.13
CA PHE A 385 -27.28 31.25 -25.99
C PHE A 385 -27.98 30.37 -27.05
N GLU A 386 -27.19 29.71 -27.89
CA GLU A 386 -27.63 28.77 -28.93
C GLU A 386 -27.28 27.32 -28.53
N CYS A 387 -28.15 26.37 -28.88
CA CYS A 387 -27.94 24.93 -28.66
C CYS A 387 -28.28 24.15 -29.93
N ASP A 388 -27.64 22.99 -30.13
CA ASP A 388 -27.88 22.16 -31.30
C ASP A 388 -29.30 21.58 -31.27
N GLY A 389 -30.16 22.02 -32.21
CA GLY A 389 -31.51 21.48 -32.38
C GLY A 389 -32.58 22.02 -31.43
N ASN A 390 -32.40 23.22 -30.86
CA ASN A 390 -33.36 23.92 -29.97
C ASN A 390 -33.67 23.19 -28.64
N ILE A 391 -32.91 22.16 -28.27
CA ILE A 391 -33.04 21.45 -26.99
C ILE A 391 -31.64 21.27 -26.40
N LEU A 392 -31.41 21.79 -25.19
CA LEU A 392 -30.16 21.58 -24.47
C LEU A 392 -29.94 20.08 -24.20
N SER A 393 -28.73 19.59 -24.42
CA SER A 393 -28.32 18.23 -24.03
C SER A 393 -27.63 18.20 -22.67
N CYS A 394 -27.74 17.07 -21.97
CA CYS A 394 -27.01 16.83 -20.72
C CYS A 394 -25.48 16.92 -20.93
N LYS A 395 -24.98 16.64 -22.14
CA LYS A 395 -23.55 16.81 -22.48
C LYS A 395 -23.16 18.29 -22.53
N GLU A 396 -23.92 19.13 -23.22
CA GLU A 396 -23.68 20.57 -23.28
C GLU A 396 -23.78 21.19 -21.89
N LEU A 397 -24.82 20.84 -21.12
CA LEU A 397 -24.99 21.32 -19.75
C LEU A 397 -23.77 21.00 -18.88
N ARG A 398 -23.25 19.76 -18.92
CA ARG A 398 -22.05 19.39 -18.15
C ARG A 398 -20.81 20.18 -18.54
N ASN A 399 -20.66 20.54 -19.82
CA ASN A 399 -19.54 21.36 -20.28
C ASN A 399 -19.63 22.78 -19.72
N ILE A 400 -20.84 23.34 -19.65
CA ILE A 400 -21.10 24.67 -19.07
C ILE A 400 -20.83 24.64 -17.57
N VAL A 401 -21.32 23.61 -16.85
CA VAL A 401 -20.99 23.45 -15.43
C VAL A 401 -19.48 23.36 -15.20
N TYR A 402 -18.76 22.59 -16.03
CA TYR A 402 -17.31 22.52 -15.95
C TYR A 402 -16.63 23.87 -16.24
N SER A 403 -17.08 24.57 -17.29
CA SER A 403 -16.54 25.90 -17.65
C SER A 403 -16.71 26.87 -16.50
N GLU A 404 -17.88 26.89 -15.85
CA GLU A 404 -18.16 27.70 -14.67
C GLU A 404 -17.25 27.32 -13.49
N ILE A 405 -16.96 26.04 -13.27
CA ILE A 405 -15.96 25.63 -12.26
C ILE A 405 -14.59 26.23 -12.59
N THR A 406 -14.13 26.17 -13.84
CA THR A 406 -12.78 26.60 -14.21
C THR A 406 -12.59 28.09 -14.42
N ASN A 407 -13.62 28.79 -14.90
CA ASN A 407 -13.54 30.15 -15.41
C ASN A 407 -14.54 31.10 -14.72
N GLY A 408 -15.46 30.57 -13.92
CA GLY A 408 -16.47 31.35 -13.22
C GLY A 408 -15.81 32.38 -12.32
N LYS A 409 -16.36 33.59 -12.30
CA LYS A 409 -15.94 34.67 -11.38
C LYS A 409 -16.49 34.35 -9.99
N SER A 410 -16.00 33.28 -9.37
CA SER A 410 -16.28 33.01 -7.96
C SER A 410 -15.54 34.04 -7.10
N SER A 411 -16.19 34.45 -6.03
CA SER A 411 -15.91 35.62 -5.22
C SER A 411 -14.59 35.55 -4.44
N SER A 412 -13.42 35.68 -5.09
CA SER A 412 -12.11 36.05 -4.50
C SER A 412 -11.54 35.24 -3.31
N SER A 413 -12.21 34.19 -2.80
CA SER A 413 -11.77 33.42 -1.63
C SER A 413 -11.12 32.07 -1.94
N GLU A 414 -11.44 31.47 -3.09
CA GLU A 414 -11.05 30.09 -3.40
C GLU A 414 -9.69 30.03 -4.11
N SER A 415 -8.86 29.06 -3.70
CA SER A 415 -7.53 28.92 -4.31
C SER A 415 -7.61 28.26 -5.69
N GLU A 416 -6.65 28.56 -6.58
CA GLU A 416 -6.52 27.84 -7.86
C GLU A 416 -6.43 26.31 -7.67
N PHE A 417 -5.91 25.87 -6.52
CA PHE A 417 -5.84 24.46 -6.16
C PHE A 417 -7.23 23.85 -5.87
N ASP A 418 -8.10 24.56 -5.17
CA ASP A 418 -9.46 24.10 -4.84
C ASP A 418 -10.30 24.02 -6.11
N VAL A 419 -10.22 25.06 -6.95
CA VAL A 419 -10.86 25.10 -8.28
C VAL A 419 -10.37 23.94 -9.16
N SER A 420 -9.05 23.72 -9.22
CA SER A 420 -8.47 22.59 -9.94
C SER A 420 -8.92 21.24 -9.37
N CYS A 421 -9.07 21.11 -8.06
CA CYS A 421 -9.55 19.90 -7.40
C CYS A 421 -11.02 19.62 -7.74
N TRP A 422 -11.89 20.63 -7.67
CA TRP A 422 -13.30 20.51 -8.03
C TRP A 422 -13.48 20.20 -9.51
N ALA A 423 -12.76 20.90 -10.40
CA ALA A 423 -12.78 20.64 -11.83
C ALA A 423 -12.34 19.20 -12.12
N SER A 424 -11.27 18.74 -11.47
CA SER A 424 -10.79 17.37 -11.58
C SER A 424 -11.82 16.35 -11.08
N ARG A 425 -12.43 16.56 -9.90
CA ARG A 425 -13.48 15.69 -9.33
C ARG A 425 -14.74 15.66 -10.19
N TYR A 426 -15.15 16.81 -10.73
CA TYR A 426 -16.29 16.94 -11.62
C TYR A 426 -16.06 16.24 -12.95
N ALA A 427 -14.88 16.42 -13.55
CA ALA A 427 -14.46 15.66 -14.73
C ALA A 427 -14.44 14.15 -14.46
N ARG A 428 -13.92 13.69 -13.31
CA ARG A 428 -13.92 12.28 -12.87
C ARG A 428 -15.34 11.71 -12.79
N ARG A 429 -16.28 12.45 -12.20
CA ARG A 429 -17.61 11.94 -11.82
C ARG A 429 -18.65 12.06 -12.93
N TYR A 430 -18.63 13.13 -13.71
CA TYR A 430 -19.64 13.42 -14.73
C TYR A 430 -19.11 13.40 -16.16
N ASN A 431 -17.93 12.81 -16.34
CA ASN A 431 -17.43 12.33 -17.61
C ASN A 431 -17.01 13.46 -18.56
N ARG A 432 -15.79 13.98 -18.34
CA ARG A 432 -14.94 14.29 -19.49
C ARG A 432 -14.38 12.97 -20.00
N ASN A 433 -14.61 12.67 -21.29
CA ASN A 433 -13.67 11.89 -22.07
C ASN A 433 -12.36 12.69 -22.16
N GLU A 434 -11.62 12.79 -21.05
CA GLU A 434 -10.23 13.20 -21.08
C GLU A 434 -9.41 11.98 -20.74
N GLU A 435 -8.85 11.45 -21.81
CA GLU A 435 -8.00 10.30 -21.83
C GLU A 435 -6.78 10.58 -20.95
N MET A 436 -6.42 9.66 -20.06
CA MET A 436 -5.19 9.79 -19.27
C MET A 436 -4.00 9.99 -20.23
N VAL A 437 -3.10 10.93 -19.92
CA VAL A 437 -1.98 11.29 -20.80
C VAL A 437 -0.64 10.93 -20.18
N VAL A 438 0.25 10.37 -20.99
CA VAL A 438 1.65 10.14 -20.64
C VAL A 438 2.51 11.25 -21.24
N LEU A 439 3.26 11.96 -20.40
CA LEU A 439 4.27 12.92 -20.80
C LEU A 439 5.60 12.21 -21.04
N LYS A 440 6.11 12.27 -22.26
CA LYS A 440 7.45 11.80 -22.60
C LYS A 440 8.49 12.91 -22.37
N ASP A 441 9.74 12.50 -22.23
CA ASP A 441 10.88 13.42 -22.31
C ASP A 441 10.75 14.20 -23.64
N TYR A 442 10.97 15.52 -23.62
CA TYR A 442 10.70 16.46 -24.73
C TYR A 442 9.24 16.95 -24.90
N GLY A 443 8.32 16.64 -23.99
CA GLY A 443 6.99 17.26 -23.96
C GLY A 443 5.96 16.65 -24.92
N GLN A 444 6.30 15.53 -25.58
CA GLN A 444 5.35 14.75 -26.36
C GLN A 444 4.32 14.08 -25.42
N LYS A 445 3.05 14.10 -25.84
CA LYS A 445 1.91 13.54 -25.10
C LYS A 445 1.36 12.33 -25.81
N ASP A 446 1.22 11.21 -25.10
CA ASP A 446 0.56 9.99 -25.59
C ASP A 446 -0.66 9.64 -24.75
N LYS A 447 -1.65 9.00 -25.37
CA LYS A 447 -2.82 8.47 -24.67
C LYS A 447 -2.46 7.21 -23.88
N LEU A 448 -2.65 7.24 -22.56
CA LEU A 448 -2.62 6.05 -21.71
C LEU A 448 -3.92 5.26 -21.86
N ASN A 449 -3.84 4.16 -22.60
CA ASN A 449 -4.93 3.21 -22.82
C ASN A 449 -4.37 1.77 -22.79
N CYS A 450 -5.24 0.75 -22.83
CA CYS A 450 -4.80 -0.65 -22.81
C CYS A 450 -3.81 -0.98 -23.93
N SER A 451 -3.93 -0.36 -25.12
CA SER A 451 -2.99 -0.57 -26.22
C SER A 451 -1.60 -0.01 -25.92
N TYR A 452 -1.52 1.22 -25.38
CA TYR A 452 -0.25 1.80 -24.94
C TYR A 452 0.39 0.96 -23.84
N ILE A 453 -0.39 0.59 -22.82
CA ILE A 453 0.11 -0.22 -21.70
C ILE A 453 0.61 -1.57 -22.19
N LYS A 454 -0.17 -2.25 -23.03
CA LYS A 454 0.17 -3.56 -23.57
C LYS A 454 1.39 -3.51 -24.47
N ASN A 455 1.42 -2.62 -25.46
CA ASN A 455 2.40 -2.69 -26.54
C ASN A 455 3.68 -1.89 -26.28
N VAL A 456 3.66 -0.95 -25.32
CA VAL A 456 4.79 -0.08 -25.00
C VAL A 456 5.26 -0.31 -23.57
N LEU A 457 4.41 0.02 -22.59
CA LEU A 457 4.80 0.09 -21.18
C LEU A 457 5.15 -1.29 -20.58
N LEU A 458 4.29 -2.29 -20.77
CA LEU A 458 4.47 -3.60 -20.16
C LEU A 458 5.72 -4.30 -20.65
N LYS A 459 6.07 -4.17 -21.93
CA LYS A 459 7.31 -4.74 -22.46
C LYS A 459 8.52 -4.15 -21.75
N GLU A 460 8.59 -2.82 -21.69
CA GLU A 460 9.70 -2.12 -21.05
C GLU A 460 9.82 -2.46 -19.55
N VAL A 461 8.70 -2.50 -18.84
CA VAL A 461 8.65 -2.83 -17.42
C VAL A 461 9.06 -4.28 -17.16
N VAL A 462 8.47 -5.24 -17.87
CA VAL A 462 8.73 -6.67 -17.68
C VAL A 462 10.20 -6.99 -18.01
N ASP A 463 10.72 -6.46 -19.11
CA ASP A 463 12.10 -6.69 -19.52
C ASP A 463 13.07 -6.06 -18.50
N SER A 464 12.73 -4.90 -17.93
CA SER A 464 13.52 -4.23 -16.88
C SER A 464 13.54 -5.00 -15.56
N VAL A 465 12.39 -5.52 -15.10
CA VAL A 465 12.28 -6.26 -13.83
C VAL A 465 12.97 -7.61 -13.91
N THR A 466 12.84 -8.28 -15.06
CA THR A 466 13.38 -9.65 -15.24
C THR A 466 14.82 -9.68 -15.74
N GLY A 467 15.36 -8.53 -16.18
CA GLY A 467 16.67 -8.47 -16.84
C GLY A 467 16.72 -9.27 -18.15
N ASN A 468 15.57 -9.51 -18.79
CA ASN A 468 15.42 -10.36 -19.96
C ASN A 468 14.52 -9.68 -21.01
N SER A 469 15.13 -9.21 -22.10
CA SER A 469 14.48 -8.45 -23.18
C SER A 469 13.48 -9.22 -24.05
N ILE A 470 13.37 -10.54 -23.85
CA ILE A 470 12.46 -11.42 -24.58
C ILE A 470 11.40 -12.04 -23.65
N PHE A 471 11.36 -11.62 -22.39
CA PHE A 471 10.47 -12.21 -21.40
C PHE A 471 9.02 -11.84 -21.68
N TYR A 472 8.75 -10.61 -22.10
CA TYR A 472 7.40 -10.18 -22.43
C TYR A 472 6.71 -11.08 -23.48
N GLU A 473 7.48 -11.60 -24.43
CA GLU A 473 7.05 -12.43 -25.55
C GLU A 473 6.55 -13.83 -25.12
N LYS A 474 6.93 -14.29 -23.91
CA LYS A 474 6.47 -15.58 -23.38
C LYS A 474 5.12 -15.53 -22.67
N ILE A 475 4.67 -14.34 -22.25
CA ILE A 475 3.41 -14.15 -21.54
C ILE A 475 2.24 -14.38 -22.50
N PHE A 476 1.16 -15.06 -22.08
CA PHE A 476 0.01 -15.29 -22.95
C PHE A 476 -0.63 -13.98 -23.42
N HIS A 477 -1.11 -13.91 -24.67
CA HIS A 477 -1.78 -12.71 -25.19
C HIS A 477 -2.94 -12.26 -24.29
N ASN A 478 -3.74 -13.20 -23.79
CA ASN A 478 -4.86 -12.92 -22.90
C ASN A 478 -4.40 -12.39 -21.53
N GLU A 479 -3.27 -12.88 -21.01
CA GLU A 479 -2.69 -12.33 -19.78
C GLU A 479 -2.15 -10.92 -19.99
N ARG A 480 -1.47 -10.64 -21.11
CA ARG A 480 -1.05 -9.27 -21.45
C ARG A 480 -2.23 -8.31 -21.52
N THR A 481 -3.37 -8.75 -22.07
CA THR A 481 -4.61 -7.96 -22.07
C THR A 481 -5.09 -7.69 -20.64
N ARG A 482 -5.21 -8.73 -19.80
CA ARG A 482 -5.64 -8.58 -18.39
C ARG A 482 -4.70 -7.70 -17.57
N MET A 483 -3.38 -7.86 -17.75
CA MET A 483 -2.38 -6.98 -17.14
C MET A 483 -2.62 -5.54 -17.55
N SER A 484 -2.85 -5.28 -18.85
CA SER A 484 -3.10 -3.92 -19.34
C SER A 484 -4.40 -3.32 -18.80
N GLU A 485 -5.46 -4.11 -18.68
CA GLU A 485 -6.74 -3.70 -18.09
C GLU A 485 -6.58 -3.40 -16.59
N SER A 486 -5.95 -4.30 -15.84
CA SER A 486 -5.71 -4.15 -14.39
C SER A 486 -4.83 -2.95 -14.07
N ILE A 487 -3.78 -2.69 -14.85
CA ILE A 487 -2.94 -1.49 -14.71
C ILE A 487 -3.73 -0.23 -15.02
N LEU A 488 -4.52 -0.24 -16.11
CA LEU A 488 -5.33 0.92 -16.46
C LEU A 488 -6.37 1.23 -15.38
N ASP A 489 -7.02 0.21 -14.84
CA ASP A 489 -8.01 0.37 -13.76
C ASP A 489 -7.36 0.81 -12.45
N PHE A 490 -6.17 0.28 -12.12
CA PHE A 490 -5.35 0.79 -11.00
C PHE A 490 -5.12 2.30 -11.14
N PHE A 491 -4.70 2.77 -12.31
CA PHE A 491 -4.45 4.20 -12.52
C PHE A 491 -5.71 5.07 -12.55
N LYS A 492 -6.82 4.56 -13.10
CA LYS A 492 -8.13 5.25 -13.01
C LYS A 492 -8.52 5.46 -11.54
N ASN A 493 -8.31 4.45 -10.70
CA ASN A 493 -8.64 4.51 -9.27
C ASN A 493 -7.75 5.48 -8.49
N MET A 494 -6.50 5.72 -8.95
CA MET A 494 -5.62 6.74 -8.37
C MET A 494 -6.03 8.18 -8.73
N GLY A 495 -6.92 8.37 -9.71
CA GLY A 495 -7.37 9.70 -10.13
C GLY A 495 -6.29 10.53 -10.84
N ILE A 496 -5.29 9.88 -11.42
CA ILE A 496 -4.20 10.51 -12.19
C ILE A 496 -4.71 10.80 -13.62
N PHE A 497 -4.49 12.01 -14.12
CA PHE A 497 -4.87 12.39 -15.49
C PHE A 497 -3.67 12.64 -16.41
N GLU A 498 -2.53 13.05 -15.85
CA GLU A 498 -1.29 13.26 -16.58
C GLU A 498 -0.13 12.70 -15.76
N ILE A 499 0.77 11.94 -16.40
CA ILE A 499 1.89 11.30 -15.72
C ILE A 499 3.15 11.27 -16.59
N LYS A 500 4.32 11.53 -16.00
CA LYS A 500 5.60 11.35 -16.71
C LYS A 500 5.85 9.88 -16.99
N SER A 501 6.36 9.56 -18.18
CA SER A 501 6.66 8.17 -18.59
C SER A 501 7.57 7.45 -17.59
N THR A 502 8.55 8.14 -17.02
CA THR A 502 9.45 7.62 -15.99
C THR A 502 8.71 7.28 -14.69
N ALA A 503 7.87 8.17 -14.18
CA ALA A 503 7.07 7.92 -12.99
C ALA A 503 6.02 6.81 -13.21
N LEU A 504 5.43 6.76 -14.41
CA LEU A 504 4.50 5.71 -14.82
C LEU A 504 5.17 4.34 -14.78
N LYS A 505 6.41 4.23 -15.29
CA LYS A 505 7.20 3.00 -15.26
C LYS A 505 7.45 2.51 -13.83
N GLU A 506 7.95 3.37 -12.96
CA GLU A 506 8.23 3.03 -11.56
C GLU A 506 6.98 2.59 -10.79
N LEU A 507 5.84 3.28 -11.00
CA LEU A 507 4.58 2.91 -10.37
C LEU A 507 4.07 1.54 -10.83
N VAL A 508 4.22 1.22 -12.12
CA VAL A 508 3.84 -0.12 -12.60
C VAL A 508 4.78 -1.18 -12.05
N ILE A 509 6.09 -0.92 -11.96
CA ILE A 509 7.04 -1.86 -11.33
C ILE A 509 6.61 -2.16 -9.90
N GLU A 510 6.30 -1.12 -9.11
CA GLU A 510 5.83 -1.27 -7.74
C GLU A 510 4.53 -2.09 -7.69
N TYR A 511 3.54 -1.72 -8.50
CA TYR A 511 2.23 -2.38 -8.54
C TYR A 511 2.32 -3.88 -8.86
N ILE A 512 3.17 -4.28 -9.81
CA ILE A 512 3.23 -5.68 -10.28
C ILE A 512 4.21 -6.55 -9.47
N THR A 513 5.03 -5.97 -8.58
CA THR A 513 6.03 -6.72 -7.80
C THR A 513 5.74 -6.74 -6.30
N GLN A 514 4.77 -5.94 -5.82
CA GLN A 514 4.39 -5.87 -4.42
C GLN A 514 3.45 -7.00 -3.98
N LYS A 515 3.50 -7.28 -2.67
CA LYS A 515 2.55 -8.16 -1.97
C LYS A 515 1.18 -7.48 -1.90
N PRO A 516 0.05 -8.21 -1.85
CA PRO A 516 -0.07 -9.65 -1.57
C PRO A 516 0.03 -10.59 -2.78
N HIS A 517 -0.25 -10.13 -4.00
CA HIS A 517 -0.27 -11.00 -5.19
C HIS A 517 0.69 -10.48 -6.29
N PRO A 518 2.01 -10.63 -6.10
CA PRO A 518 3.00 -10.16 -7.06
C PRO A 518 2.89 -10.96 -8.37
N TRP A 519 3.05 -10.27 -9.50
CA TRP A 519 3.00 -10.89 -10.84
C TRP A 519 4.37 -11.35 -11.30
N LEU A 520 5.43 -10.68 -10.83
CA LEU A 520 6.83 -10.91 -11.19
C LEU A 520 7.73 -11.02 -9.96
N VAL A 521 8.82 -11.77 -10.10
CA VAL A 521 9.94 -11.81 -9.15
C VAL A 521 10.92 -10.68 -9.49
N ASN A 522 11.22 -9.80 -8.52
CA ASN A 522 12.10 -8.63 -8.71
C ASN A 522 13.33 -8.71 -7.79
N GLY A 523 14.26 -9.60 -8.11
CA GLY A 523 15.50 -9.79 -7.34
C GLY A 523 15.32 -10.27 -5.88
N ASN A 524 14.08 -10.52 -5.45
CA ASN A 524 13.68 -10.81 -4.07
C ASN A 524 13.12 -12.22 -3.90
N ARG A 525 13.55 -13.19 -4.73
CA ARG A 525 12.99 -14.55 -4.79
C ARG A 525 12.86 -15.21 -3.43
N LYS A 526 13.92 -15.19 -2.61
CA LYS A 526 13.90 -15.76 -1.26
C LYS A 526 12.83 -15.15 -0.36
N ALA A 527 12.66 -13.83 -0.39
CA ALA A 527 11.65 -13.13 0.39
C ALA A 527 10.23 -13.43 -0.09
N LEU A 528 10.03 -13.62 -1.40
CA LEU A 528 8.76 -14.07 -1.98
C LEU A 528 8.44 -15.51 -1.57
N LEU A 529 9.41 -16.43 -1.66
CA LEU A 529 9.23 -17.82 -1.21
C LEU A 529 8.84 -17.87 0.27
N THR A 530 9.54 -17.13 1.14
CA THR A 530 9.18 -17.04 2.57
C THR A 530 7.77 -16.46 2.76
N TYR A 531 7.40 -15.43 2.00
CA TYR A 531 6.06 -14.85 2.07
C TYR A 531 4.98 -15.87 1.68
N HIS A 532 5.09 -16.53 0.52
CA HIS A 532 4.12 -17.51 0.09
C HIS A 532 4.08 -18.73 1.03
N CYS A 533 5.23 -19.19 1.53
CA CYS A 533 5.31 -20.27 2.52
C CYS A 533 4.50 -19.91 3.78
N ASN A 534 4.70 -18.71 4.34
CA ASN A 534 3.98 -18.25 5.53
C ASN A 534 2.46 -18.13 5.28
N GLN A 535 2.03 -17.73 4.08
CA GLN A 535 0.60 -17.73 3.74
C GLN A 535 0.06 -19.15 3.59
N CYS A 536 0.78 -20.03 2.91
CA CYS A 536 0.41 -21.44 2.78
C CYS A 536 0.26 -22.12 4.15
N GLU A 537 1.20 -21.92 5.09
CA GLU A 537 1.10 -22.47 6.44
C GLU A 537 -0.21 -22.06 7.14
N LYS A 538 -0.57 -20.77 7.04
CA LYS A 538 -1.84 -20.26 7.58
C LYS A 538 -3.05 -20.89 6.90
N HIS A 539 -3.06 -20.94 5.56
CA HIS A 539 -4.19 -21.46 4.81
C HIS A 539 -4.36 -22.98 4.99
N ILE A 540 -3.27 -23.75 5.01
CA ILE A 540 -3.28 -25.19 5.24
C ILE A 540 -3.73 -25.53 6.66
N ALA A 541 -3.19 -24.86 7.69
CA ALA A 541 -3.63 -25.07 9.07
C ALA A 541 -5.14 -24.80 9.23
N GLN A 542 -5.66 -23.82 8.48
CA GLN A 542 -7.08 -23.56 8.44
C GLN A 542 -7.88 -24.66 7.70
N LEU A 543 -7.35 -25.24 6.63
CA LEU A 543 -8.00 -26.34 5.88
C LEU A 543 -8.01 -27.67 6.66
N GLU A 544 -7.03 -27.90 7.53
CA GLU A 544 -6.92 -29.11 8.37
C GLU A 544 -7.86 -29.10 9.59
N GLY A 545 -8.36 -27.93 10.03
CA GLY A 545 -9.28 -27.81 11.16
C GLY A 545 -10.67 -28.44 10.96
N THR A 546 -11.34 -28.79 12.05
CA THR A 546 -12.64 -29.54 12.11
C THR A 546 -13.87 -28.76 11.62
N HIS A 547 -13.75 -27.48 11.29
CA HIS A 547 -14.86 -26.68 10.75
C HIS A 547 -14.91 -26.79 9.22
N ILE A 548 -15.65 -27.79 8.74
CA ILE A 548 -15.80 -28.24 7.34
C ILE A 548 -16.44 -27.18 6.39
N HIS A 549 -16.92 -26.04 6.90
CA HIS A 549 -17.61 -25.02 6.10
C HIS A 549 -16.72 -23.87 5.58
N LYS A 550 -15.41 -24.08 5.45
CA LYS A 550 -14.52 -23.01 4.97
C LYS A 550 -14.67 -22.75 3.46
N SER A 551 -14.84 -21.46 3.19
CA SER A 551 -15.14 -20.78 1.93
C SER A 551 -14.27 -21.19 0.73
N ILE A 552 -14.87 -21.21 -0.46
CA ILE A 552 -14.21 -21.29 -1.78
C ILE A 552 -13.01 -20.34 -1.91
N ILE A 553 -13.05 -19.20 -1.20
CA ILE A 553 -12.00 -18.19 -1.15
C ILE A 553 -10.74 -18.79 -0.52
N LEU A 554 -10.85 -19.51 0.61
CA LEU A 554 -9.67 -20.08 1.29
C LEU A 554 -8.94 -21.11 0.41
N GLN A 555 -9.67 -21.97 -0.30
CA GLN A 555 -9.07 -22.94 -1.21
C GLN A 555 -8.45 -22.25 -2.43
N THR A 556 -9.05 -21.15 -2.90
CA THR A 556 -8.51 -20.35 -4.01
C THR A 556 -7.22 -19.64 -3.62
N GLU A 557 -7.17 -19.01 -2.44
CA GLU A 557 -5.95 -18.39 -1.89
C GLU A 557 -4.85 -19.43 -1.61
N ALA A 558 -5.22 -20.58 -1.02
CA ALA A 558 -4.27 -21.69 -0.82
C ALA A 558 -3.69 -22.18 -2.16
N ALA A 559 -4.55 -22.37 -3.18
CA ALA A 559 -4.12 -22.78 -4.51
C ALA A 559 -3.22 -21.73 -5.17
N TYR A 560 -3.55 -20.45 -5.04
CA TYR A 560 -2.72 -19.35 -5.52
C TYR A 560 -1.33 -19.42 -4.90
N HIS A 561 -1.22 -19.40 -3.57
CA HIS A 561 0.08 -19.35 -2.91
C HIS A 561 0.91 -20.62 -3.16
N ILE A 562 0.30 -21.82 -3.16
CA ILE A 562 1.02 -23.07 -3.45
C ILE A 562 1.54 -23.08 -4.90
N CYS A 563 0.69 -22.76 -5.88
CA CYS A 563 1.12 -22.74 -7.28
C CYS A 563 2.14 -21.62 -7.54
N ALA A 564 1.99 -20.46 -6.88
CA ALA A 564 2.96 -19.38 -6.94
C ALA A 564 4.32 -19.82 -6.38
N MET A 565 4.38 -20.59 -5.28
CA MET A 565 5.66 -21.14 -4.79
C MET A 565 6.36 -22.01 -5.83
N PHE A 566 5.62 -22.92 -6.48
CA PHE A 566 6.19 -23.71 -7.58
C PHE A 566 6.73 -22.80 -8.68
N LEU A 567 5.95 -21.81 -9.15
CA LEU A 567 6.41 -20.90 -10.19
C LEU A 567 7.63 -20.09 -9.75
N VAL A 568 7.63 -19.50 -8.55
CA VAL A 568 8.74 -18.71 -8.02
C VAL A 568 10.02 -19.55 -7.82
N GLN A 569 9.96 -20.87 -7.67
CA GLN A 569 11.18 -21.68 -7.64
C GLN A 569 11.86 -21.78 -9.02
N TYR A 570 11.08 -21.78 -10.11
CA TYR A 570 11.57 -22.12 -11.45
C TYR A 570 11.49 -20.96 -12.46
N ASP A 571 10.65 -19.96 -12.26
CA ASP A 571 10.35 -18.84 -13.15
C ASP A 571 10.28 -17.50 -12.40
N ASP A 572 10.35 -16.39 -13.13
CA ASP A 572 10.15 -15.03 -12.63
C ASP A 572 8.71 -14.54 -12.85
N TYR A 573 7.87 -15.27 -13.60
CA TYR A 573 6.48 -14.93 -13.83
C TYR A 573 5.54 -15.82 -13.03
N ILE A 574 4.71 -15.19 -12.21
CA ILE A 574 3.73 -15.84 -11.33
C ILE A 574 2.33 -15.77 -11.98
N GLY A 575 1.99 -14.63 -12.58
CA GLY A 575 0.70 -14.39 -13.22
C GLY A 575 -0.06 -13.18 -12.66
N CYS A 576 -1.01 -12.64 -13.43
CA CYS A 576 -1.68 -11.37 -13.11
C CYS A 576 -3.05 -11.49 -12.40
N THR A 577 -3.51 -12.72 -12.14
CA THR A 577 -4.79 -12.99 -11.48
C THR A 577 -4.64 -14.10 -10.45
N GLU A 578 -5.60 -14.22 -9.51
CA GLU A 578 -5.65 -15.28 -8.48
C GLU A 578 -5.61 -16.71 -9.07
N THR A 579 -6.06 -16.89 -10.33
CA THR A 579 -6.04 -18.19 -11.00
C THR A 579 -4.90 -18.35 -12.00
N SER A 580 -4.11 -17.30 -12.25
CA SER A 580 -3.01 -17.37 -13.23
C SER A 580 -1.96 -18.41 -12.86
N PRO A 581 -1.47 -18.51 -11.59
CA PRO A 581 -0.47 -19.51 -11.25
C PRO A 581 -0.92 -20.95 -11.55
N ILE A 582 -2.19 -21.24 -11.27
CA ILE A 582 -2.81 -22.54 -11.52
C ILE A 582 -2.84 -22.83 -13.03
N ASN A 583 -3.29 -21.86 -13.83
CA ASN A 583 -3.36 -21.98 -15.30
C ASN A 583 -1.98 -22.19 -15.92
N ILE A 584 -0.98 -21.43 -15.48
CA ILE A 584 0.39 -21.51 -16.01
C ILE A 584 0.97 -22.89 -15.70
N LEU A 585 0.90 -23.32 -14.44
CA LEU A 585 1.46 -24.58 -14.00
C LEU A 585 0.76 -25.77 -14.67
N GLN A 586 -0.58 -25.76 -14.75
CA GLN A 586 -1.37 -26.80 -15.41
C GLN A 586 -1.03 -26.97 -16.90
N ARG A 587 -0.91 -25.86 -17.63
CA ARG A 587 -0.55 -25.92 -19.06
C ARG A 587 0.88 -26.43 -19.24
N ALA A 588 1.80 -25.97 -18.40
CA ALA A 588 3.21 -26.38 -18.45
C ALA A 588 3.39 -27.89 -18.23
N VAL A 589 2.76 -28.45 -17.19
CA VAL A 589 2.90 -29.90 -16.87
C VAL A 589 2.19 -30.80 -17.88
N ASN A 590 1.06 -30.36 -18.43
CA ASN A 590 0.30 -31.17 -19.39
C ASN A 590 0.90 -31.20 -20.78
N CYS A 591 1.53 -30.10 -21.21
CA CYS A 591 2.15 -30.05 -22.51
C CYS A 591 3.53 -30.72 -22.56
N PHE A 592 4.14 -31.04 -21.41
CA PHE A 592 5.50 -31.58 -21.31
C PHE A 592 5.80 -32.80 -22.20
N ASN A 593 4.88 -33.77 -22.31
CA ASN A 593 5.07 -35.01 -23.08
C ASN A 593 4.70 -34.87 -24.57
N ASN A 594 4.19 -33.72 -25.01
CA ASN A 594 3.74 -33.53 -26.38
C ASN A 594 4.94 -33.16 -27.26
N THR A 595 5.44 -34.11 -28.05
CA THR A 595 6.64 -33.95 -28.90
C THR A 595 6.40 -33.12 -30.16
N LYS A 596 5.17 -32.69 -30.43
CA LYS A 596 4.86 -31.78 -31.55
C LYS A 596 5.47 -30.41 -31.27
N LYS A 597 6.18 -29.84 -32.27
CA LYS A 597 6.70 -28.46 -32.27
C LYS A 597 5.67 -27.53 -31.63
N PHE A 598 6.02 -26.96 -30.48
CA PHE A 598 5.19 -26.01 -29.77
C PHE A 598 4.96 -24.80 -30.67
N SER A 599 3.76 -24.65 -31.22
CA SER A 599 3.35 -23.40 -31.87
C SER A 599 2.88 -22.35 -30.86
N ILE A 600 2.83 -22.70 -29.57
CA ILE A 600 2.25 -21.89 -28.49
C ILE A 600 3.32 -21.61 -27.45
N THR A 601 3.64 -20.33 -27.26
CA THR A 601 4.51 -19.83 -26.18
C THR A 601 3.85 -20.12 -24.84
N LEU A 602 4.55 -20.86 -23.97
CA LEU A 602 4.14 -21.10 -22.58
C LEU A 602 4.90 -20.14 -21.67
N PRO A 603 4.29 -19.55 -20.62
CA PRO A 603 5.02 -18.68 -19.71
C PRO A 603 6.15 -19.41 -18.97
N MET A 604 5.86 -20.61 -18.46
CA MET A 604 6.85 -21.57 -17.96
C MET A 604 7.32 -22.46 -19.12
N GLN A 605 8.59 -22.35 -19.48
CA GLN A 605 9.26 -23.03 -20.59
C GLN A 605 9.55 -24.50 -20.28
N ARG A 606 9.82 -25.28 -21.34
CA ARG A 606 10.07 -26.72 -21.24
C ARG A 606 11.19 -27.10 -20.27
N PHE A 607 12.32 -26.40 -20.27
CA PHE A 607 13.44 -26.74 -19.36
C PHE A 607 13.11 -26.52 -17.89
N GLN A 608 12.25 -25.56 -17.55
CA GLN A 608 11.81 -25.34 -16.18
C GLN A 608 10.96 -26.52 -15.73
N VAL A 609 10.14 -27.07 -16.63
CA VAL A 609 9.36 -28.29 -16.35
C VAL A 609 10.27 -29.53 -16.28
N VAL A 610 11.31 -29.63 -17.10
CA VAL A 610 12.34 -30.69 -16.97
C VAL A 610 13.01 -30.62 -15.60
N GLN A 611 13.39 -29.42 -15.16
CA GLN A 611 14.04 -29.21 -13.88
C GLN A 611 13.11 -29.58 -12.72
N LEU A 612 11.86 -29.09 -12.75
CA LEU A 612 10.82 -29.50 -11.80
C LEU A 612 10.66 -31.03 -11.76
N LYS A 613 10.56 -31.70 -12.92
CA LYS A 613 10.45 -33.16 -12.97
C LYS A 613 11.65 -33.87 -12.35
N LYS A 614 12.87 -33.38 -12.60
CA LYS A 614 14.10 -33.90 -12.01
C LYS A 614 14.06 -33.76 -10.49
N ASP A 615 13.75 -32.57 -9.98
CA ASP A 615 13.68 -32.30 -8.55
C ASP A 615 12.61 -33.14 -7.85
N LEU A 616 11.44 -33.35 -8.49
CA LEU A 616 10.41 -34.27 -7.99
C LEU A 616 10.91 -35.73 -7.94
N THR A 617 11.57 -36.20 -9.02
CA THR A 617 12.08 -37.58 -9.11
C THR A 617 13.14 -37.85 -8.03
N GLU A 618 14.02 -36.88 -7.76
CA GLU A 618 15.03 -36.97 -6.71
C GLU A 618 14.41 -37.11 -5.30
N GLN A 619 13.25 -36.47 -5.08
CA GLN A 619 12.46 -36.62 -3.85
C GLN A 619 11.54 -37.86 -3.87
N LYS A 620 11.68 -38.75 -4.85
CA LYS A 620 10.85 -39.95 -5.06
C LYS A 620 9.35 -39.61 -5.23
N ILE A 621 9.06 -38.48 -5.85
CA ILE A 621 7.70 -38.01 -6.14
C ILE A 621 7.41 -38.30 -7.61
N ASP A 622 6.30 -38.99 -7.89
CA ASP A 622 5.89 -39.31 -9.24
C ASP A 622 5.36 -38.07 -9.98
N PHE A 623 5.83 -37.84 -11.21
CA PHE A 623 5.46 -36.66 -11.98
C PHE A 623 4.00 -36.70 -12.45
N ASP A 624 3.45 -37.88 -12.73
CA ASP A 624 2.06 -38.04 -13.15
C ASP A 624 1.09 -37.86 -11.97
N GLU A 625 1.51 -38.23 -10.74
CA GLU A 625 0.78 -37.91 -9.51
C GLU A 625 0.71 -36.40 -9.25
N PHE A 626 1.84 -35.69 -9.33
CA PHE A 626 1.87 -34.23 -9.23
C PHE A 626 0.97 -33.56 -10.28
N LYS A 627 1.05 -34.03 -11.53
CA LYS A 627 0.23 -33.56 -12.64
C LYS A 627 -1.26 -33.81 -12.41
N LYS A 628 -1.63 -34.92 -11.78
CA LYS A 628 -3.02 -35.23 -11.42
C LYS A 628 -3.58 -34.20 -10.44
N ASP A 629 -2.85 -33.88 -9.38
CA ASP A 629 -3.30 -32.92 -8.35
C ASP A 629 -3.46 -31.50 -8.93
N ILE A 630 -2.54 -31.07 -9.78
CA ILE A 630 -2.66 -29.79 -10.50
C ILE A 630 -3.91 -29.74 -11.39
N ASN A 631 -4.23 -30.85 -12.08
CA ASN A 631 -5.42 -30.93 -12.93
C ASN A 631 -6.72 -30.91 -12.11
N ILE A 632 -6.74 -31.51 -10.92
CA ILE A 632 -7.87 -31.45 -9.99
C ILE A 632 -8.13 -29.99 -9.57
N ILE A 633 -7.10 -29.28 -9.12
CA ILE A 633 -7.21 -27.87 -8.72
C ILE A 633 -7.71 -27.01 -9.88
N HIS A 634 -7.10 -27.16 -11.06
CA HIS A 634 -7.51 -26.39 -12.24
C HIS A 634 -8.98 -26.65 -12.60
N LYS A 635 -9.41 -27.92 -12.65
CA LYS A 635 -10.80 -28.28 -12.95
C LYS A 635 -11.76 -27.65 -11.94
N ASN A 636 -11.46 -27.74 -10.65
CA ASN A 636 -12.42 -27.37 -9.60
C ASN A 636 -12.46 -25.86 -9.34
N ILE A 637 -11.30 -25.19 -9.34
CA ILE A 637 -11.18 -23.76 -9.04
C ILE A 637 -11.36 -22.91 -10.29
N VAL A 638 -10.69 -23.27 -11.40
CA VAL A 638 -10.69 -22.45 -12.62
C VAL A 638 -11.90 -22.74 -13.50
N CYS A 639 -12.18 -24.01 -13.80
CA CYS A 639 -13.25 -24.37 -14.75
C CYS A 639 -14.64 -24.44 -14.11
N ALA A 640 -14.78 -25.17 -13.01
CA ALA A 640 -16.09 -25.49 -12.45
C ALA A 640 -16.68 -24.34 -11.62
N LYS A 641 -15.83 -23.47 -11.03
CA LYS A 641 -16.24 -22.45 -10.02
C LYS A 641 -17.17 -23.03 -8.94
N ARG A 642 -17.09 -24.34 -8.71
CA ARG A 642 -17.93 -25.16 -7.82
C ARG A 642 -17.01 -26.23 -7.26
N VAL A 643 -16.71 -26.12 -5.97
CA VAL A 643 -15.70 -26.94 -5.32
C VAL A 643 -16.32 -28.28 -4.90
N THR A 644 -15.79 -29.39 -5.40
CA THR A 644 -15.84 -30.64 -4.64
C THR A 644 -14.86 -30.48 -3.48
N LEU A 645 -15.40 -30.08 -2.32
CA LEU A 645 -14.64 -29.55 -1.17
C LEU A 645 -13.50 -30.48 -0.71
N GLU A 646 -13.70 -31.79 -0.79
CA GLU A 646 -12.75 -32.77 -0.25
C GLU A 646 -11.63 -33.16 -1.23
N GLU A 647 -11.96 -33.39 -2.51
CA GLU A 647 -10.96 -33.74 -3.53
C GLU A 647 -9.96 -32.59 -3.77
N THR A 648 -10.47 -31.35 -3.78
CA THR A 648 -9.64 -30.15 -3.93
C THR A 648 -8.76 -29.94 -2.71
N LYS A 649 -9.30 -30.12 -1.50
CA LYS A 649 -8.53 -30.06 -0.25
C LYS A 649 -7.39 -31.08 -0.23
N ASN A 650 -7.67 -32.33 -0.61
CA ASN A 650 -6.64 -33.38 -0.63
C ASN A 650 -5.53 -33.08 -1.65
N ALA A 651 -5.89 -32.58 -2.85
CA ALA A 651 -4.89 -32.16 -3.83
C ALA A 651 -4.02 -31.00 -3.30
N LEU A 652 -4.61 -30.02 -2.60
CA LEU A 652 -3.86 -28.92 -1.97
C LEU A 652 -2.91 -29.41 -0.88
N LEU A 653 -3.36 -30.30 0.01
CA LEU A 653 -2.53 -30.89 1.06
C LEU A 653 -1.36 -31.70 0.49
N ASN A 654 -1.61 -32.48 -0.57
CA ASN A 654 -0.56 -33.23 -1.26
C ASN A 654 0.48 -32.29 -1.89
N LEU A 655 0.04 -31.29 -2.64
CA LEU A 655 0.94 -30.32 -3.28
C LEU A 655 1.74 -29.50 -2.26
N TRP A 656 1.13 -29.18 -1.12
CA TRP A 656 1.83 -28.59 0.01
C TRP A 656 2.90 -29.52 0.59
N GLY A 657 2.59 -30.81 0.77
CA GLY A 657 3.59 -31.81 1.18
C GLY A 657 4.75 -31.92 0.18
N ILE A 658 4.47 -31.84 -1.12
CA ILE A 658 5.47 -31.87 -2.20
C ILE A 658 6.39 -30.64 -2.12
N ILE A 659 5.85 -29.42 -2.04
CA ILE A 659 6.68 -28.20 -2.02
C ILE A 659 7.60 -28.17 -0.79
N ARG A 660 7.14 -28.68 0.36
CA ARG A 660 7.96 -28.76 1.59
C ARG A 660 9.14 -29.71 1.48
N LYS A 661 8.98 -30.84 0.78
CA LYS A 661 10.10 -31.75 0.49
C LYS A 661 11.13 -31.09 -0.43
N LEU A 662 10.68 -30.30 -1.40
CA LEU A 662 11.56 -29.56 -2.32
C LEU A 662 12.34 -28.45 -1.58
N GLU A 663 11.74 -27.75 -0.62
CA GLU A 663 12.42 -26.73 0.19
C GLU A 663 13.56 -27.28 1.06
N GLN A 664 13.39 -28.48 1.64
CA GLN A 664 14.39 -29.10 2.52
C GLN A 664 15.72 -29.41 1.80
N LYS A 665 15.70 -29.60 0.48
CA LYS A 665 16.91 -29.81 -0.35
C LYS A 665 17.79 -28.57 -0.45
N THR A 666 17.23 -27.37 -0.30
CA THR A 666 17.96 -26.09 -0.40
C THR A 666 18.93 -25.84 0.78
N VAL A 667 18.91 -26.70 1.81
CA VAL A 667 19.68 -26.55 3.05
C VAL A 667 20.86 -27.54 3.14
N GLU A 668 21.04 -28.46 2.20
CA GLU A 668 22.22 -29.35 2.20
C GLU A 668 23.46 -28.62 1.67
N GLU A 669 24.42 -28.47 2.58
CA GLU A 669 25.68 -27.75 2.45
C GLU A 669 26.51 -28.15 1.22
N ASN A 670 27.15 -27.13 0.63
CA ASN A 670 28.16 -27.25 -0.41
C ASN A 670 29.33 -28.16 0.03
N VAL A 671 29.21 -29.46 -0.18
CA VAL A 671 30.39 -30.32 -0.31
C VAL A 671 31.14 -29.82 -1.54
N ILE A 672 32.29 -29.17 -1.29
CA ILE A 672 33.22 -28.73 -2.33
C ILE A 672 33.76 -29.99 -2.99
N GLU A 673 33.21 -30.31 -4.16
CA GLU A 673 33.69 -31.39 -5.01
C GLU A 673 35.16 -31.11 -5.37
N LYS A 674 36.05 -31.98 -4.90
CA LYS A 674 37.51 -31.79 -5.04
C LYS A 674 37.99 -32.04 -6.47
N ASP A 675 37.23 -32.81 -7.25
CA ASP A 675 37.54 -33.12 -8.64
C ASP A 675 37.12 -31.96 -9.56
N PRO A 676 38.06 -31.26 -10.24
CA PRO A 676 37.77 -30.10 -11.07
C PRO A 676 36.72 -30.35 -12.15
N ILE A 677 36.75 -31.54 -12.79
CA ILE A 677 35.76 -31.84 -13.83
C ILE A 677 34.37 -32.01 -13.24
N LYS A 678 34.23 -32.74 -12.12
CA LYS A 678 32.94 -32.90 -11.45
C LYS A 678 32.43 -31.57 -10.89
N ARG A 679 33.32 -30.72 -10.38
CA ARG A 679 32.97 -29.36 -9.94
C ARG A 679 32.39 -28.54 -11.10
N ILE A 680 33.05 -28.50 -12.25
CA ILE A 680 32.59 -27.76 -13.43
C ILE A 680 31.31 -28.38 -14.00
N MET A 681 31.21 -29.71 -14.07
CA MET A 681 29.97 -30.40 -14.47
C MET A 681 28.81 -30.08 -13.52
N LYS A 682 29.05 -30.04 -12.20
CA LYS A 682 28.05 -29.68 -11.20
C LYS A 682 27.57 -28.23 -11.39
N ILE A 683 28.49 -27.31 -11.69
CA ILE A 683 28.15 -25.92 -12.01
C ILE A 683 27.22 -25.84 -13.24
N PHE A 684 27.59 -26.46 -14.36
CA PHE A 684 26.73 -26.49 -15.55
C PHE A 684 25.42 -27.26 -15.34
N SER A 685 25.41 -28.27 -14.47
CA SER A 685 24.21 -29.05 -14.15
C SER A 685 23.24 -28.30 -13.23
N ASN A 686 23.75 -27.40 -12.39
CA ASN A 686 22.96 -26.52 -11.54
C ASN A 686 22.46 -25.29 -12.31
N ALA A 687 23.11 -24.94 -13.41
CA ALA A 687 22.69 -23.86 -14.29
C ALA A 687 21.37 -24.23 -15.02
N LYS A 688 20.31 -23.49 -14.72
CA LYS A 688 18.98 -23.69 -15.32
C LYS A 688 19.04 -23.60 -16.86
N GLY A 689 18.52 -24.62 -17.55
CA GLY A 689 18.38 -24.63 -19.01
C GLY A 689 19.51 -25.33 -19.78
N PHE A 690 20.43 -26.01 -19.10
CA PHE A 690 21.46 -26.84 -19.74
C PHE A 690 21.27 -28.32 -19.44
N LEU A 691 21.53 -29.16 -20.44
CA LEU A 691 21.67 -30.60 -20.28
C LEU A 691 23.15 -30.96 -20.35
N VAL A 692 23.70 -31.51 -19.26
CA VAL A 692 25.10 -31.93 -19.18
C VAL A 692 25.19 -33.44 -19.45
N LYS A 693 25.97 -33.84 -20.44
CA LYS A 693 26.24 -35.26 -20.73
C LYS A 693 27.42 -35.78 -19.90
N SER A 694 27.56 -37.10 -19.84
CA SER A 694 28.71 -37.74 -19.20
C SER A 694 30.04 -37.39 -19.90
N PRO A 695 31.19 -37.49 -19.19
CA PRO A 695 32.51 -37.26 -19.77
C PRO A 695 32.75 -38.16 -20.99
N LEU A 696 33.50 -37.62 -21.96
CA LEU A 696 33.84 -38.33 -23.18
C LEU A 696 34.79 -39.50 -22.88
N ARG A 697 34.51 -40.66 -23.47
CA ARG A 697 35.34 -41.87 -23.30
C ARG A 697 36.79 -41.65 -23.75
N ASP A 698 36.98 -40.95 -24.87
CA ASP A 698 38.30 -40.71 -25.47
C ASP A 698 38.96 -39.41 -24.93
N LEU A 699 38.21 -38.58 -24.20
CA LEU A 699 38.65 -37.31 -23.62
C LEU A 699 38.00 -37.12 -22.25
N HIS A 700 38.51 -37.84 -21.25
CA HIS A 700 37.94 -37.85 -19.89
C HIS A 700 37.87 -36.46 -19.24
N ASN A 701 38.65 -35.49 -19.71
CA ASN A 701 38.64 -34.09 -19.25
C ASN A 701 37.62 -33.19 -19.99
N CYS A 702 36.78 -33.76 -20.86
CA CYS A 702 35.83 -33.05 -21.70
C CYS A 702 34.43 -33.65 -21.62
N PHE A 703 33.40 -32.83 -21.74
CA PHE A 703 32.00 -33.26 -21.76
C PHE A 703 31.13 -32.32 -22.59
N TRP A 704 29.98 -32.83 -23.04
CA TRP A 704 29.03 -32.05 -23.82
C TRP A 704 28.02 -31.34 -22.95
N VAL A 705 27.65 -30.14 -23.37
CA VAL A 705 26.56 -29.36 -22.79
C VAL A 705 25.63 -28.90 -23.91
N GLU A 706 24.33 -29.07 -23.70
CA GLU A 706 23.29 -28.69 -24.66
C GLU A 706 22.38 -27.62 -24.05
N PRO A 707 22.13 -26.47 -24.71
CA PRO A 707 21.09 -25.56 -24.31
C PRO A 707 19.71 -26.19 -24.56
N ASN A 708 18.99 -26.51 -23.50
CA ASN A 708 17.62 -27.03 -23.55
C ASN A 708 16.59 -25.89 -23.66
N TRP A 709 16.81 -24.94 -24.58
CA TRP A 709 15.97 -23.75 -24.74
C TRP A 709 14.93 -23.96 -25.86
N GLU A 710 13.95 -23.06 -25.99
CA GLU A 710 13.03 -23.10 -27.13
C GLU A 710 13.71 -22.63 -28.43
N GLU A 711 13.19 -23.05 -29.59
CA GLU A 711 13.79 -22.75 -30.91
C GLU A 711 13.92 -21.23 -31.16
N TYR A 712 12.91 -20.45 -30.78
CA TYR A 712 12.92 -18.99 -30.89
C TYR A 712 13.95 -18.33 -29.96
N GLU A 713 14.13 -18.85 -28.73
CA GLU A 713 15.15 -18.35 -27.79
C GLU A 713 16.55 -18.60 -28.36
N ARG A 714 16.81 -19.79 -28.91
CA ARG A 714 18.09 -20.09 -29.57
C ARG A 714 18.37 -19.16 -30.75
N GLN A 715 17.36 -18.93 -31.61
CA GLN A 715 17.48 -18.06 -32.78
C GLN A 715 17.76 -16.60 -32.41
N GLN A 716 17.03 -16.04 -31.45
CA GLN A 716 17.21 -14.65 -31.01
C GLN A 716 18.53 -14.42 -30.27
N GLN A 717 19.06 -15.44 -29.59
CA GLN A 717 20.38 -15.40 -28.93
C GLN A 717 21.54 -15.72 -29.91
N HIS A 718 21.22 -16.00 -31.18
CA HIS A 718 22.16 -16.45 -32.22
C HIS A 718 23.00 -17.67 -31.80
N LEU A 719 22.42 -18.59 -31.05
CA LEU A 719 22.98 -19.92 -30.80
C LEU A 719 22.68 -20.77 -32.03
N GLN A 720 23.70 -21.00 -32.87
CA GLN A 720 23.53 -21.66 -34.18
C GLN A 720 23.40 -23.18 -34.10
N GLU A 721 23.83 -23.82 -33.00
CA GLU A 721 23.87 -25.29 -32.88
C GLU A 721 23.32 -25.80 -31.54
N GLU A 722 23.02 -27.11 -31.50
CA GLU A 722 22.38 -27.79 -30.38
C GLU A 722 23.33 -28.13 -29.21
N GLN A 723 24.66 -28.03 -29.36
CA GLN A 723 25.63 -28.49 -28.34
C GLN A 723 26.96 -27.70 -28.37
N PHE A 724 27.60 -27.53 -27.21
CA PHE A 724 28.98 -27.05 -27.08
C PHE A 724 29.84 -28.00 -26.24
N LEU A 725 31.14 -28.01 -26.50
CA LEU A 725 32.11 -28.85 -25.81
C LEU A 725 32.77 -28.06 -24.67
N VAL A 726 32.70 -28.58 -23.45
CA VAL A 726 33.43 -28.02 -22.30
C VAL A 726 34.69 -28.84 -22.05
N CYS A 727 35.83 -28.15 -21.97
CA CYS A 727 37.16 -28.74 -21.80
C CYS A 727 37.81 -28.21 -20.52
N VAL A 728 38.11 -29.11 -19.59
CA VAL A 728 38.83 -28.81 -18.35
C VAL A 728 40.30 -29.13 -18.54
N LEU A 729 41.18 -28.14 -18.40
CA LEU A 729 42.59 -28.22 -18.79
C LEU A 729 43.52 -28.01 -17.60
N THR A 730 44.66 -28.69 -17.62
CA THR A 730 45.71 -28.56 -16.60
C THR A 730 46.87 -27.77 -17.16
N LYS A 731 47.28 -26.71 -16.45
CA LYS A 731 48.33 -25.77 -16.90
C LYS A 731 49.66 -26.45 -17.26
N LYS A 732 50.04 -27.51 -16.54
CA LYS A 732 51.29 -28.27 -16.74
C LYS A 732 51.35 -29.04 -18.07
N VAL A 733 50.21 -29.51 -18.57
CA VAL A 733 50.12 -30.36 -19.79
C VAL A 733 49.16 -29.76 -20.83
N LEU A 734 48.97 -28.44 -20.77
CA LEU A 734 47.97 -27.71 -21.54
C LEU A 734 48.07 -27.99 -23.05
N PHE A 735 49.26 -27.91 -23.63
CA PHE A 735 49.44 -28.06 -25.08
C PHE A 735 49.20 -29.49 -25.58
N GLU A 736 49.51 -30.50 -24.77
CA GLU A 736 49.23 -31.91 -25.05
C GLU A 736 47.71 -32.16 -25.05
N GLN A 737 47.01 -31.69 -24.02
CA GLN A 737 45.55 -31.78 -23.96
C GLN A 737 44.87 -31.07 -25.13
N LEU A 738 45.37 -29.88 -25.53
CA LEU A 738 44.88 -29.17 -26.71
C LEU A 738 45.15 -29.94 -28.02
N ASN A 739 46.25 -30.71 -28.13
CA ASN A 739 46.50 -31.58 -29.28
C ASN A 739 45.47 -32.72 -29.32
N SER A 740 45.21 -33.36 -28.18
CA SER A 740 44.23 -34.45 -28.08
C SER A 740 42.81 -33.98 -28.42
N ILE A 741 42.40 -32.79 -27.94
CA ILE A 741 41.12 -32.18 -28.27
C ILE A 741 41.03 -31.87 -29.77
N PHE A 742 42.09 -31.29 -30.34
CA PHE A 742 42.14 -31.00 -31.77
C PHE A 742 42.05 -32.29 -32.62
N ALA A 743 42.77 -33.34 -32.25
CA ALA A 743 42.73 -34.63 -32.92
C ALA A 743 41.35 -35.28 -32.83
N TYR A 744 40.73 -35.26 -31.63
CA TYR A 744 39.38 -35.76 -31.42
C TYR A 744 38.35 -35.09 -32.33
N LEU A 745 38.38 -33.76 -32.41
CA LEU A 745 37.42 -33.00 -33.20
C LEU A 745 37.67 -33.14 -34.70
N TYR A 746 38.91 -33.03 -35.15
CA TYR A 746 39.23 -32.86 -36.57
C TYR A 746 39.82 -34.10 -37.24
N CYS A 747 40.66 -34.87 -36.56
CA CYS A 747 41.26 -36.07 -37.13
C CYS A 747 40.28 -37.26 -37.08
N HIS A 748 39.51 -37.40 -36.01
CA HIS A 748 38.49 -38.45 -35.87
C HIS A 748 37.11 -38.08 -36.47
N LYS A 749 37.00 -36.92 -37.15
CA LYS A 749 35.77 -36.40 -37.78
C LYS A 749 34.54 -36.36 -36.86
N LYS A 750 34.71 -36.18 -35.54
CA LYS A 750 33.62 -36.09 -34.55
C LYS A 750 32.98 -34.70 -34.50
N ARG A 751 32.87 -34.02 -35.65
CA ARG A 751 32.50 -32.60 -35.75
C ARG A 751 31.13 -32.28 -36.39
N PRO A 752 30.01 -32.98 -36.12
CA PRO A 752 28.81 -32.69 -36.90
C PRO A 752 28.09 -31.39 -36.49
N SER A 753 28.31 -30.84 -35.28
CA SER A 753 27.42 -29.80 -34.73
C SER A 753 28.04 -28.91 -33.64
N ILE A 754 29.34 -28.64 -33.69
CA ILE A 754 30.01 -27.77 -32.69
C ILE A 754 30.37 -26.42 -33.31
N THR A 755 29.81 -25.35 -32.77
CA THR A 755 30.18 -23.95 -33.08
C THR A 755 30.95 -23.27 -31.94
N GLU A 756 30.93 -23.81 -30.73
CA GLU A 756 31.59 -23.23 -29.54
C GLU A 756 32.36 -24.29 -28.73
N ILE A 757 33.57 -23.94 -28.26
CA ILE A 757 34.33 -24.72 -27.26
C ILE A 757 34.60 -23.82 -26.06
N VAL A 758 34.29 -24.32 -24.87
CA VAL A 758 34.51 -23.65 -23.59
C VAL A 758 35.75 -24.24 -22.92
N PHE A 759 36.74 -23.41 -22.62
CA PHE A 759 37.97 -23.79 -21.93
C PHE A 759 37.98 -23.27 -20.51
N VAL A 760 38.31 -24.15 -19.56
CA VAL A 760 38.44 -23.84 -18.14
C VAL A 760 39.73 -24.47 -17.62
N LEU A 761 40.50 -23.76 -16.81
CA LEU A 761 41.62 -24.38 -16.10
C LEU A 761 41.10 -25.15 -14.87
N ASP A 762 41.72 -26.29 -14.57
CA ASP A 762 41.38 -27.15 -13.45
C ASP A 762 41.56 -26.48 -12.07
N ASN A 763 42.41 -25.46 -12.01
CA ASN A 763 42.61 -24.58 -10.86
C ASN A 763 41.80 -23.26 -10.93
N PHE A 764 40.93 -23.10 -11.94
CA PHE A 764 40.07 -21.93 -12.14
C PHE A 764 40.80 -20.59 -12.37
N GLU A 765 42.11 -20.60 -12.58
CA GLU A 765 42.90 -19.40 -12.90
C GLU A 765 42.55 -18.80 -14.28
N THR A 766 42.90 -17.54 -14.46
CA THR A 766 42.78 -16.84 -15.73
C THR A 766 43.81 -17.33 -16.75
N PHE A 767 43.37 -17.62 -17.98
CA PHE A 767 44.29 -17.81 -19.11
C PHE A 767 45.03 -16.50 -19.44
N SER A 768 46.36 -16.54 -19.52
CA SER A 768 47.16 -15.40 -19.98
C SER A 768 46.84 -15.01 -21.43
N GLY A 769 47.03 -13.74 -21.79
CA GLY A 769 46.76 -13.24 -23.15
C GLY A 769 47.51 -14.02 -24.24
N GLU A 770 48.77 -14.38 -23.98
CA GLU A 770 49.57 -15.21 -24.89
C GLU A 770 49.00 -16.63 -25.06
N THR A 771 48.53 -17.24 -23.97
CA THR A 771 47.90 -18.57 -24.00
C THR A 771 46.60 -18.55 -24.78
N ARG A 772 45.74 -17.54 -24.56
CA ARG A 772 44.49 -17.36 -25.32
C ARG A 772 44.78 -17.22 -26.82
N LYS A 773 45.81 -16.45 -27.18
CA LYS A 773 46.24 -16.29 -28.58
C LYS A 773 46.68 -17.62 -29.20
N LYS A 774 47.54 -18.39 -28.52
CA LYS A 774 48.00 -19.72 -28.99
C LYS A 774 46.85 -20.72 -29.15
N VAL A 775 45.91 -20.76 -28.20
CA VAL A 775 44.69 -21.59 -28.30
C VAL A 775 43.89 -21.18 -29.53
N ARG A 776 43.56 -19.89 -29.67
CA ARG A 776 42.81 -19.37 -30.82
C ARG A 776 43.51 -19.66 -32.15
N GLU A 777 44.83 -19.51 -32.23
CA GLU A 777 45.62 -19.83 -33.43
C GLU A 777 45.52 -21.31 -33.81
N LYS A 778 45.52 -22.22 -32.83
CA LYS A 778 45.39 -23.67 -33.07
C LYS A 778 44.02 -24.06 -33.62
N PHE A 779 42.96 -23.36 -33.21
CA PHE A 779 41.60 -23.58 -33.69
C PHE A 779 41.18 -22.60 -34.82
N LYS A 780 42.11 -21.74 -35.28
CA LYS A 780 41.88 -20.69 -36.28
C LYS A 780 41.49 -21.27 -37.64
N GLY A 781 40.60 -20.58 -38.35
CA GLY A 781 40.15 -20.97 -39.70
C GLY A 781 39.11 -22.08 -39.73
N LYS A 782 38.57 -22.49 -38.57
CA LYS A 782 37.66 -23.64 -38.47
C LYS A 782 36.26 -23.31 -37.96
N TYR A 783 35.73 -22.08 -38.03
CA TYR A 783 34.35 -21.72 -37.61
C TYR A 783 33.94 -22.13 -36.17
N ILE A 784 34.89 -22.35 -35.26
CA ILE A 784 34.59 -22.64 -33.84
C ILE A 784 35.03 -21.44 -32.99
N LYS A 785 34.13 -20.93 -32.15
CA LYS A 785 34.44 -19.88 -31.18
C LYS A 785 35.07 -20.49 -29.93
N CYS A 786 36.17 -19.92 -29.46
CA CYS A 786 36.83 -20.32 -28.22
C CYS A 786 36.43 -19.39 -27.08
N ILE A 787 35.73 -19.93 -26.09
CA ILE A 787 35.29 -19.24 -24.87
C ILE A 787 36.23 -19.65 -23.74
N PHE A 788 36.63 -18.70 -22.89
CA PHE A 788 37.51 -18.95 -21.75
C PHE A 788 36.80 -18.51 -20.47
N LEU A 789 36.62 -19.42 -19.51
CA LEU A 789 36.01 -19.12 -18.21
C LEU A 789 37.07 -19.16 -17.09
N GLN A 790 36.91 -18.28 -16.10
CA GLN A 790 37.72 -18.18 -14.88
C GLN A 790 36.85 -18.21 -13.62
N GLU A 791 37.44 -18.33 -12.44
CA GLU A 791 36.72 -18.42 -11.15
C GLU A 791 35.64 -17.35 -10.97
N GLU A 792 35.97 -16.09 -11.29
CA GLU A 792 35.04 -14.96 -11.21
C GLU A 792 33.82 -15.11 -12.16
N ASN A 793 33.95 -15.81 -13.29
CA ASN A 793 32.79 -16.08 -14.15
C ASN A 793 31.82 -17.06 -13.49
N PHE A 794 32.31 -17.90 -12.57
CA PHE A 794 31.52 -18.89 -11.86
C PHE A 794 30.92 -18.35 -10.55
N SER A 795 31.48 -17.30 -9.94
CA SER A 795 30.88 -16.66 -8.75
C SER A 795 29.52 -16.00 -9.05
N TYR A 796 29.25 -15.63 -10.30
CA TYR A 796 27.93 -15.15 -10.72
C TYR A 796 26.91 -16.29 -10.97
N ILE A 797 27.32 -17.55 -10.86
CA ILE A 797 26.46 -18.74 -11.10
C ILE A 797 25.79 -19.22 -9.82
N SER A 798 26.34 -18.89 -8.65
CA SER A 798 25.83 -19.39 -7.37
C SER A 798 24.64 -18.62 -6.82
N ASP A 799 24.40 -17.39 -7.30
CA ASP A 799 23.42 -16.49 -6.70
C ASP A 799 22.33 -16.12 -7.71
N ASP A 800 21.13 -16.70 -7.52
CA ASP A 800 19.73 -16.36 -7.90
C ASP A 800 19.38 -15.54 -9.17
N ASN A 801 20.34 -15.01 -9.94
CA ASN A 801 20.15 -14.18 -11.12
C ASN A 801 20.73 -14.85 -12.38
N GLY A 802 19.87 -15.02 -13.39
CA GLY A 802 20.23 -14.69 -14.77
C GLY A 802 21.47 -15.33 -15.40
N TRP A 803 21.80 -16.61 -15.15
CA TRP A 803 22.87 -17.28 -15.93
C TRP A 803 22.63 -17.22 -17.45
N ARG A 804 21.37 -17.05 -17.89
CA ARG A 804 21.02 -16.74 -19.29
C ARG A 804 21.71 -15.46 -19.79
N THR A 805 21.63 -14.39 -19.01
CA THR A 805 22.21 -13.08 -19.32
C THR A 805 23.72 -13.12 -19.20
N ILE A 806 24.27 -13.77 -18.15
CA ILE A 806 25.72 -13.88 -17.93
C ILE A 806 26.39 -14.78 -18.98
N PHE A 807 25.82 -15.95 -19.29
CA PHE A 807 26.33 -16.83 -20.34
C PHE A 807 26.23 -16.16 -21.71
N TYR A 808 25.16 -15.40 -21.97
CA TYR A 808 25.04 -14.56 -23.16
C TYR A 808 26.10 -13.45 -23.21
N GLU A 809 26.32 -12.72 -22.12
CA GLU A 809 27.36 -11.68 -22.03
C GLU A 809 28.74 -12.27 -22.25
N ILE A 810 29.05 -13.42 -21.65
CA ILE A 810 30.31 -14.15 -21.86
C ILE A 810 30.45 -14.58 -23.33
N ILE A 811 29.37 -15.07 -23.96
CA ILE A 811 29.36 -15.39 -25.39
C ILE A 811 29.54 -14.12 -26.23
N CYS A 812 28.90 -13.00 -25.88
CA CYS A 812 28.98 -11.72 -26.58
C CYS A 812 30.37 -11.07 -26.49
N ILE A 813 31.00 -11.08 -25.31
CA ILE A 813 32.39 -10.63 -25.11
C ILE A 813 33.34 -11.46 -25.98
N SER A 814 33.07 -12.76 -26.13
CA SER A 814 33.85 -13.62 -27.03
C SER A 814 33.68 -13.30 -28.52
N ARG A 815 32.65 -12.54 -28.92
CA ARG A 815 32.42 -12.08 -30.31
C ARG A 815 33.24 -10.83 -30.69
N ILE A 816 33.59 -9.99 -29.72
CA ILE A 816 34.25 -8.67 -29.95
C ILE A 816 35.79 -8.77 -29.92
N SER A 817 36.35 -9.91 -29.47
CA SER A 817 37.81 -10.06 -29.25
C SER A 817 38.52 -11.00 -30.20
#